data_AF-A0A3B9QYS7-F1
#
_entry.id   AF-A0A3B9QYS7-F1
#
_cell.length_a   1.000
_cell.length_b   1.000
_cell.length_c   1.000
_cell.angle_alpha   90.00
_cell.angle_beta   90.00
_cell.angle_gamma   90.00
#
_symmetry.space_group_name_H-M   'P 1'
#
loop_
_entity.id
_entity.type
_entity.pdbx_description
1 polymer ?
#
loop_
_entity_poly.entity_id
_entity_poly.type
_entity_poly.pdbx_seq_one_letter_code
_entity_poly.pdbx_strand_id
1 'polypeptide(L)'
;MLKLPSISIALGVMLLFGVSQQTALADDPPLKKITVTIADEPLEIYEGSEFVSVPLKFRDEKDFKSQFIGAIADYLTTEHASKGYDAQVSTMAGEGFYDASILARILPQPYLKRLAKIEAAKIALFVDPDGRIYFKEILVYDPKTPIYCLGQGRPSVPSNSSIPCLTKKKNSKSSKSDKSSKVAKVAKAQWVDGKVPEDAAEIIEKWREKLFELASKQPVKKVAGMHPGLLLEMPDQELWGIIWSQSRQTLIQGHSFMPKYGGKVSGDDCLDRYSDGVCKIATDTGRPPLEVHEEAQRIEEELRLAQLRAAEIRQWCGIDACWGCSSWIPRDCETEFEAKCDEFEFSEEACTVAAVVQEQQRLAVIAAEQAVRRSSNNQSAPLITGFTFAEDEDWEKIKRTCVDYNPLWPGCTRYHLKVYYRYSYALGLRIPVRLEASSRGVREEVEGVHTGQLRVVLTPFEGDAGDYREAGMPADYVLGGREALAEFCMPDGCGAGYDANIPGPNFSDFFGVRGMNLLKKAFSGGPIYHGQVNPPDVGETNLLGVKKINFDLLFGSLNFAAFGAEVLPVLRLDMGGLSKQIHANFEETRCNSDRQMTFRPGAGSRQTKDFVIQEDRRIAYLFKPSYKFDLKLRVGAEPSLFVDFGVWGHRWNIARLWFPWGINSPDIALDHHRGTNCGLRFQVTTQRN
;
A
#
# COMPACT_ATOMS: atom_id res chain seq x y z
N MET A 1 -12.96 28.37 -49.97
CA MET A 1 -11.73 27.67 -49.54
C MET A 1 -12.09 26.90 -48.27
N LEU A 2 -12.18 25.57 -48.24
CA LEU A 2 -11.08 24.57 -48.34
C LEU A 2 -10.04 24.77 -47.21
N LYS A 3 -9.66 23.76 -46.39
CA LYS A 3 -10.22 22.43 -46.07
C LYS A 3 -9.48 21.93 -44.81
N LEU A 4 -10.11 21.13 -43.93
CA LEU A 4 -9.40 20.34 -42.89
C LEU A 4 -8.82 19.05 -43.54
N PRO A 5 -7.67 18.54 -43.06
CA PRO A 5 -7.61 17.39 -42.12
C PRO A 5 -6.40 17.44 -41.12
N SER A 6 -6.08 16.44 -40.29
CA SER A 6 -6.85 15.62 -39.29
C SER A 6 -5.93 14.57 -38.61
N ILE A 7 -6.27 14.11 -37.38
CA ILE A 7 -5.91 12.76 -36.79
C ILE A 7 -4.41 12.56 -36.37
N SER A 8 -3.99 11.79 -35.33
CA SER A 8 -4.53 11.24 -34.05
C SER A 8 -3.39 10.52 -33.27
N ILE A 9 -3.71 9.85 -32.13
CA ILE A 9 -2.94 8.81 -31.38
C ILE A 9 -1.87 9.39 -30.39
N ALA A 10 -1.78 9.13 -29.07
CA ALA A 10 -2.31 8.17 -28.04
C ALA A 10 -1.23 7.23 -27.43
N LEU A 11 -1.54 6.64 -26.25
CA LEU A 11 -0.69 5.95 -25.23
C LEU A 11 -0.01 6.90 -24.21
N GLY A 12 -0.07 6.72 -22.88
CA GLY A 12 -0.91 5.84 -22.05
C GLY A 12 -0.17 4.69 -21.34
N VAL A 13 0.06 4.81 -20.02
CA VAL A 13 0.40 3.73 -19.07
C VAL A 13 -0.19 4.06 -17.68
N MET A 14 -0.82 3.08 -17.03
CA MET A 14 -1.27 3.12 -15.63
C MET A 14 -0.19 2.55 -14.68
N LEU A 15 -0.31 2.80 -13.38
CA LEU A 15 -0.07 1.75 -12.37
C LEU A 15 -0.92 1.99 -11.11
N LEU A 16 -1.44 0.89 -10.54
CA LEU A 16 -2.43 0.84 -9.46
C LEU A 16 -1.77 0.52 -8.09
N PHE A 17 -2.49 0.85 -7.02
CA PHE A 17 -2.21 0.37 -5.66
C PHE A 17 -2.65 -1.10 -5.48
N GLY A 18 -1.99 -1.81 -4.55
CA GLY A 18 -2.37 -3.16 -4.13
C GLY A 18 -2.34 -3.37 -2.60
N VAL A 19 -3.51 -3.72 -2.05
CA VAL A 19 -3.77 -4.33 -0.74
C VAL A 19 -4.57 -5.61 -1.08
N SER A 20 -4.47 -6.80 -0.49
CA SER A 20 -4.21 -7.24 0.89
C SER A 20 -3.49 -8.61 0.95
N GLN A 21 -3.27 -9.13 2.17
CA GLN A 21 -2.84 -10.52 2.44
C GLN A 21 -4.02 -11.51 2.34
N GLN A 22 -3.76 -12.76 1.94
CA GLN A 22 -4.01 -13.95 2.76
C GLN A 22 -3.32 -15.21 2.19
N THR A 23 -3.11 -16.21 3.06
CA THR A 23 -2.23 -17.38 2.87
C THR A 23 -2.90 -18.54 2.14
N ALA A 24 -2.14 -19.25 1.30
CA ALA A 24 -2.58 -20.45 0.59
C ALA A 24 -2.45 -21.74 1.43
N LEU A 25 -3.26 -22.73 1.06
CA LEU A 25 -3.14 -24.14 1.41
C LEU A 25 -3.00 -24.89 0.08
N ALA A 26 -1.99 -25.76 -0.03
CA ALA A 26 -1.65 -26.61 -1.19
C ALA A 26 -1.43 -25.87 -2.53
N ASP A 27 -0.19 -25.96 -3.05
CA ASP A 27 0.22 -25.27 -4.28
C ASP A 27 -0.25 -26.00 -5.55
N ASP A 28 -1.45 -25.68 -6.01
CA ASP A 28 -1.72 -25.62 -7.45
C ASP A 28 -0.99 -24.42 -8.08
N PRO A 29 -0.56 -24.49 -9.35
CA PRO A 29 0.09 -23.37 -10.01
C PRO A 29 -0.81 -22.12 -9.97
N PRO A 30 -0.30 -20.95 -9.55
CA PRO A 30 -1.14 -19.79 -9.27
C PRO A 30 -1.90 -19.34 -10.51
N LEU A 31 -3.23 -19.42 -10.44
CA LEU A 31 -4.16 -19.06 -11.52
C LEU A 31 -3.82 -17.67 -12.07
N LYS A 32 -3.27 -17.63 -13.28
CA LYS A 32 -2.73 -16.43 -13.91
C LYS A 32 -3.85 -15.41 -14.14
N LYS A 33 -3.58 -14.15 -13.80
CA LYS A 33 -4.51 -13.03 -14.00
C LYS A 33 -4.07 -12.19 -15.18
N ILE A 34 -5.05 -11.63 -15.89
CA ILE A 34 -4.87 -10.73 -17.02
C ILE A 34 -5.73 -9.48 -16.83
N THR A 35 -5.30 -8.35 -17.39
CA THR A 35 -6.06 -7.11 -17.40
C THR A 35 -6.83 -6.98 -18.70
N VAL A 36 -8.15 -6.88 -18.63
CA VAL A 36 -9.04 -6.72 -19.80
C VAL A 36 -9.85 -5.44 -19.68
N THR A 37 -9.98 -4.72 -20.79
CA THR A 37 -10.73 -3.46 -20.85
C THR A 37 -12.22 -3.72 -21.10
N ILE A 38 -13.09 -3.25 -20.21
CA ILE A 38 -14.55 -3.30 -20.37
C ILE A 38 -15.08 -1.89 -20.31
N ALA A 39 -15.71 -1.43 -21.41
CA ALA A 39 -16.18 -0.05 -21.54
C ALA A 39 -15.09 0.95 -21.09
N ASP A 40 -13.93 0.86 -21.72
CA ASP A 40 -12.74 1.71 -21.49
C ASP A 40 -12.07 1.60 -20.10
N GLU A 41 -12.60 0.78 -19.18
CA GLU A 41 -12.02 0.56 -17.86
C GLU A 41 -11.23 -0.77 -17.79
N PRO A 42 -9.95 -0.77 -17.39
CA PRO A 42 -9.14 -1.97 -17.27
C PRO A 42 -9.42 -2.71 -15.96
N LEU A 43 -9.70 -4.01 -16.05
CA LEU A 43 -10.11 -4.85 -14.93
C LEU A 43 -9.32 -6.16 -14.92
N GLU A 44 -8.80 -6.54 -13.76
CA GLU A 44 -8.13 -7.83 -13.57
C GLU A 44 -9.15 -8.98 -13.54
N ILE A 45 -8.93 -10.01 -14.34
CA ILE A 45 -9.71 -11.26 -14.39
C ILE A 45 -8.74 -12.45 -14.48
N TYR A 46 -9.24 -13.69 -14.35
CA TYR A 46 -8.41 -14.88 -14.60
C TYR A 46 -8.19 -15.09 -16.10
N GLU A 47 -7.01 -15.58 -16.49
CA GLU A 47 -6.71 -15.95 -17.86
C GLU A 47 -7.61 -17.11 -18.31
N GLY A 48 -8.25 -16.97 -19.47
CA GLY A 48 -9.30 -17.91 -19.92
C GLY A 48 -10.69 -17.66 -19.33
N SER A 49 -10.94 -16.54 -18.65
CA SER A 49 -12.31 -16.16 -18.26
C SER A 49 -13.19 -15.87 -19.48
N GLU A 50 -14.37 -16.48 -19.53
CA GLU A 50 -15.42 -16.19 -20.52
C GLU A 50 -16.36 -15.07 -20.05
N PHE A 51 -16.89 -14.29 -21.00
CA PHE A 51 -17.75 -13.14 -20.71
C PHE A 51 -19.21 -13.38 -21.09
N VAL A 52 -20.02 -13.77 -20.10
CA VAL A 52 -21.48 -13.82 -20.25
C VAL A 52 -22.05 -12.40 -20.19
N SER A 53 -22.74 -11.99 -21.26
CA SER A 53 -23.37 -10.66 -21.34
C SER A 53 -24.75 -10.69 -20.69
N VAL A 54 -24.97 -9.83 -19.69
CA VAL A 54 -26.22 -9.84 -18.92
C VAL A 54 -27.31 -9.06 -19.67
N PRO A 55 -28.53 -9.60 -19.83
CA PRO A 55 -29.60 -8.95 -20.59
C PRO A 55 -30.06 -7.65 -19.93
N LEU A 56 -29.82 -6.52 -20.60
CA LEU A 56 -30.25 -5.19 -20.14
C LEU A 56 -31.76 -4.92 -20.39
N LYS A 57 -32.39 -5.69 -21.27
CA LYS A 57 -33.80 -5.58 -21.65
C LYS A 57 -34.53 -6.88 -21.32
N PHE A 58 -35.60 -6.75 -20.54
CA PHE A 58 -36.47 -7.79 -20.05
C PHE A 58 -37.79 -7.14 -19.61
N ARG A 59 -38.86 -7.93 -19.54
CA ARG A 59 -40.23 -7.46 -19.25
C ARG A 59 -40.46 -7.22 -17.76
N ASP A 60 -39.98 -8.15 -16.92
CA ASP A 60 -40.11 -8.12 -15.47
C ASP A 60 -38.93 -8.83 -14.80
N GLU A 61 -38.93 -8.89 -13.46
CA GLU A 61 -37.87 -9.52 -12.66
C GLU A 61 -37.78 -11.04 -12.88
N LYS A 62 -38.90 -11.71 -13.19
CA LYS A 62 -38.95 -13.16 -13.42
C LYS A 62 -38.35 -13.51 -14.79
N ASP A 63 -38.65 -12.70 -15.80
CA ASP A 63 -38.02 -12.75 -17.13
C ASP A 63 -36.50 -12.53 -17.01
N PHE A 64 -36.06 -11.55 -16.22
CA PHE A 64 -34.64 -11.35 -15.94
C PHE A 64 -34.00 -12.56 -15.22
N LYS A 65 -34.63 -13.10 -14.17
CA LYS A 65 -34.13 -14.29 -13.44
C LYS A 65 -33.96 -15.48 -14.38
N SER A 66 -34.94 -15.75 -15.23
CA SER A 66 -34.89 -16.85 -16.20
C SER A 66 -33.74 -16.69 -17.21
N GLN A 67 -33.54 -15.49 -17.76
CA GLN A 67 -32.48 -15.26 -18.74
C GLN A 67 -31.09 -15.24 -18.11
N PHE A 68 -30.94 -14.74 -16.88
CA PHE A 68 -29.68 -14.75 -16.14
C PHE A 68 -29.23 -16.17 -15.81
N ILE A 69 -30.14 -16.99 -15.26
CA ILE A 69 -29.84 -18.40 -14.93
C ILE A 69 -29.53 -19.17 -16.21
N GLY A 70 -30.37 -19.03 -17.25
CA GLY A 70 -30.17 -19.71 -18.53
C GLY A 70 -28.80 -19.41 -19.14
N ALA A 71 -28.39 -18.14 -19.23
CA ALA A 71 -27.10 -17.77 -19.81
C ALA A 71 -25.88 -18.33 -19.07
N ILE A 72 -25.97 -18.54 -17.76
CA ILE A 72 -24.90 -19.22 -16.98
C ILE A 72 -25.00 -20.74 -17.14
N ALA A 73 -26.21 -21.29 -17.10
CA ALA A 73 -26.44 -22.71 -17.21
C ALA A 73 -26.02 -23.27 -18.58
N ASP A 74 -26.35 -22.55 -19.67
CA ASP A 74 -25.98 -22.88 -21.03
C ASP A 74 -24.45 -22.88 -21.20
N TYR A 75 -23.74 -21.89 -20.63
CA TYR A 75 -22.28 -21.83 -20.66
C TYR A 75 -21.64 -23.04 -19.94
N LEU A 76 -22.06 -23.33 -18.70
CA LEU A 76 -21.52 -24.45 -17.93
C LEU A 76 -21.84 -25.80 -18.59
N THR A 77 -23.04 -25.97 -19.12
CA THR A 77 -23.47 -27.21 -19.80
C THR A 77 -22.79 -27.40 -21.16
N THR A 78 -22.42 -26.33 -21.86
CA THR A 78 -21.78 -26.43 -23.18
C THR A 78 -20.27 -26.60 -23.06
N GLU A 79 -19.61 -25.73 -22.29
CA GLU A 79 -18.14 -25.65 -22.26
C GLU A 79 -17.50 -26.54 -21.17
N HIS A 80 -18.25 -26.93 -20.13
CA HIS A 80 -17.70 -27.68 -18.98
C HIS A 80 -18.45 -28.99 -18.66
N ALA A 81 -19.23 -29.54 -19.61
CA ALA A 81 -19.94 -30.81 -19.44
C ALA A 81 -19.03 -31.96 -19.01
N SER A 82 -17.80 -32.01 -19.53
CA SER A 82 -16.76 -32.98 -19.19
C SER A 82 -16.29 -32.91 -17.73
N LYS A 83 -16.54 -31.79 -17.03
CA LYS A 83 -16.26 -31.59 -15.61
C LYS A 83 -17.48 -31.88 -14.71
N GLY A 84 -18.53 -32.52 -15.23
CA GLY A 84 -19.75 -32.88 -14.48
C GLY A 84 -20.85 -31.81 -14.47
N TYR A 85 -20.74 -30.76 -15.29
CA TYR A 85 -21.78 -29.74 -15.44
C TYR A 85 -22.86 -30.21 -16.43
N ASP A 86 -23.80 -31.01 -15.97
CA ASP A 86 -25.04 -31.27 -16.72
C ASP A 86 -26.03 -30.11 -16.61
N ALA A 87 -27.16 -30.19 -17.33
CA ALA A 87 -28.19 -29.14 -17.33
C ALA A 87 -28.80 -28.86 -15.94
N GLN A 88 -28.88 -29.86 -15.06
CA GLN A 88 -29.42 -29.71 -13.71
C GLN A 88 -28.39 -29.02 -12.79
N VAL A 89 -27.15 -29.50 -12.77
CA VAL A 89 -26.03 -28.93 -11.99
C VAL A 89 -25.79 -27.47 -12.41
N SER A 90 -25.79 -27.21 -13.71
CA SER A 90 -25.57 -25.88 -14.28
C SER A 90 -26.71 -24.90 -13.97
N THR A 91 -27.96 -25.38 -13.95
CA THR A 91 -29.12 -24.57 -13.51
C THR A 91 -29.02 -24.23 -12.02
N MET A 92 -28.67 -25.19 -11.16
CA MET A 92 -28.47 -24.95 -9.72
C MET A 92 -27.33 -23.96 -9.44
N ALA A 93 -26.23 -24.04 -10.19
CA ALA A 93 -25.15 -23.05 -10.11
C ALA A 93 -25.65 -21.66 -10.53
N GLY A 94 -26.38 -21.55 -11.64
CA GLY A 94 -26.99 -20.30 -12.10
C GLY A 94 -27.96 -19.69 -11.09
N GLU A 95 -28.76 -20.50 -10.40
CA GLU A 95 -29.63 -20.06 -9.30
C GLU A 95 -28.85 -19.52 -8.10
N GLY A 96 -27.80 -20.24 -7.67
CA GLY A 96 -26.92 -19.79 -6.59
C GLY A 96 -26.21 -18.46 -6.91
N PHE A 97 -25.75 -18.29 -8.14
CA PHE A 97 -25.17 -17.01 -8.59
C PHE A 97 -26.22 -15.90 -8.68
N TYR A 98 -27.43 -16.18 -9.15
CA TYR A 98 -28.51 -15.18 -9.18
C TYR A 98 -28.83 -14.64 -7.79
N ASP A 99 -28.95 -15.51 -6.80
CA ASP A 99 -29.29 -15.10 -5.43
C ASP A 99 -28.14 -14.34 -4.75
N ALA A 100 -26.88 -14.62 -5.12
CA ALA A 100 -25.67 -13.89 -4.66
C ALA A 100 -25.40 -12.57 -5.43
N SER A 101 -25.93 -12.44 -6.65
CA SER A 101 -25.64 -11.36 -7.60
C SER A 101 -26.12 -9.98 -7.15
N ILE A 102 -25.23 -8.99 -7.23
CA ILE A 102 -25.58 -7.57 -7.11
C ILE A 102 -26.21 -7.08 -8.42
N LEU A 103 -25.74 -7.54 -9.59
CA LEU A 103 -26.37 -7.24 -10.88
C LEU A 103 -27.86 -7.61 -10.89
N ALA A 104 -28.21 -8.79 -10.38
CA ALA A 104 -29.57 -9.29 -10.32
C ALA A 104 -30.46 -8.53 -9.32
N ARG A 105 -29.88 -7.97 -8.28
CA ARG A 105 -30.61 -7.10 -7.35
C ARG A 105 -30.81 -5.70 -7.93
N ILE A 106 -29.88 -5.20 -8.74
CA ILE A 106 -29.85 -3.81 -9.24
C ILE A 106 -30.60 -3.65 -10.57
N LEU A 107 -30.32 -4.51 -11.57
CA LEU A 107 -30.84 -4.35 -12.93
C LEU A 107 -32.38 -4.38 -13.03
N PRO A 108 -33.12 -5.24 -12.29
CA PRO A 108 -34.58 -5.27 -12.33
C PRO A 108 -35.27 -3.99 -11.87
N GLN A 109 -34.58 -3.13 -11.12
CA GLN A 109 -35.20 -1.97 -10.48
C GLN A 109 -35.59 -0.90 -11.51
N PRO A 110 -36.90 -0.63 -11.75
CA PRO A 110 -37.34 0.20 -12.88
C PRO A 110 -36.96 1.69 -12.78
N TYR A 111 -36.49 2.14 -11.62
CA TYR A 111 -35.99 3.51 -11.46
C TYR A 111 -34.54 3.63 -11.97
N LEU A 112 -33.68 2.63 -11.78
CA LEU A 112 -32.28 2.68 -12.23
C LEU A 112 -32.15 2.85 -13.75
N LYS A 113 -32.94 2.11 -14.54
CA LYS A 113 -33.02 2.29 -16.02
C LYS A 113 -33.49 3.69 -16.46
N ARG A 114 -34.22 4.41 -15.58
CA ARG A 114 -34.66 5.81 -15.81
C ARG A 114 -33.58 6.82 -15.39
N LEU A 115 -32.87 6.57 -14.29
CA LEU A 115 -31.84 7.46 -13.73
C LEU A 115 -30.49 7.38 -14.45
N ALA A 116 -30.13 6.20 -14.95
CA ALA A 116 -28.84 5.96 -15.61
C ALA A 116 -28.99 5.35 -17.00
N LYS A 117 -27.94 5.51 -17.81
CA LYS A 117 -27.67 4.77 -19.04
C LYS A 117 -26.70 3.64 -18.65
N ILE A 118 -27.18 2.40 -18.60
CA ILE A 118 -26.28 1.26 -18.40
C ILE A 118 -25.50 1.06 -19.70
N GLU A 119 -24.18 1.04 -19.61
CA GLU A 119 -23.27 0.94 -20.76
C GLU A 119 -22.74 -0.47 -20.95
N ALA A 120 -22.47 -1.18 -19.86
CA ALA A 120 -22.14 -2.59 -19.87
C ALA A 120 -22.68 -3.28 -18.60
N ALA A 121 -23.19 -4.51 -18.74
CA ALA A 121 -23.36 -5.44 -17.64
C ALA A 121 -22.81 -6.80 -18.09
N LYS A 122 -21.75 -7.26 -17.44
CA LYS A 122 -21.05 -8.50 -17.81
C LYS A 122 -20.75 -9.32 -16.56
N ILE A 123 -20.72 -10.64 -16.76
CA ILE A 123 -20.19 -11.60 -15.80
C ILE A 123 -18.97 -12.22 -16.47
N ALA A 124 -17.85 -12.28 -15.75
CA ALA A 124 -16.71 -13.10 -16.11
C ALA A 124 -16.79 -14.41 -15.33
N LEU A 125 -16.72 -15.54 -16.04
CA LEU A 125 -16.71 -16.89 -15.48
C LEU A 125 -15.39 -17.58 -15.84
N PHE A 126 -14.74 -18.18 -14.86
CA PHE A 126 -13.59 -19.06 -15.06
C PHE A 126 -13.83 -20.34 -14.27
N VAL A 127 -13.61 -21.52 -14.87
CA VAL A 127 -13.75 -22.82 -14.22
C VAL A 127 -12.40 -23.51 -14.20
N ASP A 128 -11.84 -23.74 -13.02
CA ASP A 128 -10.54 -24.36 -12.85
C ASP A 128 -10.56 -25.87 -13.19
N PRO A 129 -9.41 -26.59 -13.15
CA PRO A 129 -9.35 -28.01 -13.46
C PRO A 129 -10.25 -28.88 -12.56
N ASP A 130 -10.38 -28.52 -11.28
CA ASP A 130 -11.17 -29.24 -10.27
C ASP A 130 -12.68 -28.99 -10.38
N GLY A 131 -13.11 -28.13 -11.30
CA GLY A 131 -14.51 -27.79 -11.46
C GLY A 131 -15.02 -26.75 -10.47
N ARG A 132 -14.16 -25.92 -9.86
CA ARG A 132 -14.56 -24.74 -9.10
C ARG A 132 -14.71 -23.53 -10.04
N ILE A 133 -15.84 -22.85 -9.90
CA ILE A 133 -16.19 -21.65 -10.64
C ILE A 133 -15.71 -20.42 -9.87
N TYR A 134 -14.99 -19.54 -10.57
CA TYR A 134 -14.67 -18.18 -10.17
C TYR A 134 -15.57 -17.23 -10.96
N PHE A 135 -16.40 -16.48 -10.23
CA PHE A 135 -17.46 -15.64 -10.75
C PHE A 135 -17.15 -14.18 -10.46
N LYS A 136 -17.22 -13.28 -11.45
CA LYS A 136 -17.00 -11.85 -11.26
C LYS A 136 -18.03 -11.00 -12.01
N GLU A 137 -18.76 -10.16 -11.28
CA GLU A 137 -19.77 -9.25 -11.83
C GLU A 137 -19.21 -7.87 -12.11
N ILE A 138 -19.65 -7.25 -13.21
CA ILE A 138 -19.17 -5.95 -13.67
C ILE A 138 -20.35 -5.16 -14.25
N LEU A 139 -20.72 -4.05 -13.60
CA LEU A 139 -21.74 -3.09 -14.09
C LEU A 139 -21.09 -1.74 -14.35
N VAL A 140 -21.16 -1.23 -15.58
CA VAL A 140 -20.75 0.13 -15.95
C VAL A 140 -21.99 0.94 -16.34
N TYR A 141 -22.20 2.09 -15.71
CA TYR A 141 -23.35 2.96 -15.98
C TYR A 141 -23.03 4.45 -15.87
N ASP A 142 -23.76 5.25 -16.64
CA ASP A 142 -23.63 6.71 -16.71
C ASP A 142 -24.94 7.37 -16.21
N PRO A 143 -24.95 8.04 -15.04
CA PRO A 143 -26.13 8.72 -14.52
C PRO A 143 -26.55 9.91 -15.40
N LYS A 144 -27.78 9.88 -15.93
CA LYS A 144 -28.26 10.83 -16.96
C LYS A 144 -28.51 12.24 -16.43
N THR A 145 -28.80 12.38 -15.14
CA THR A 145 -29.17 13.65 -14.48
C THR A 145 -28.85 13.57 -12.99
N PRO A 146 -28.65 14.72 -12.31
CA PRO A 146 -28.48 14.74 -10.87
C PRO A 146 -29.61 14.03 -10.11
N ILE A 147 -29.23 13.08 -9.26
CA ILE A 147 -30.17 12.20 -8.54
C ILE A 147 -30.53 12.83 -7.20
N TYR A 148 -31.82 12.99 -6.94
CA TYR A 148 -32.33 13.54 -5.67
C TYR A 148 -32.79 12.43 -4.73
N CYS A 149 -32.91 12.73 -3.44
CA CYS A 149 -33.56 11.80 -2.52
C CYS A 149 -35.09 11.80 -2.76
N LEU A 150 -35.73 10.66 -2.50
CA LEU A 150 -37.15 10.41 -2.78
C LEU A 150 -38.08 11.52 -2.26
N GLY A 151 -39.11 11.85 -3.04
CA GLY A 151 -40.14 12.85 -2.67
C GLY A 151 -39.86 14.28 -3.13
N GLN A 152 -38.76 14.55 -3.85
CA GLN A 152 -38.36 15.92 -4.22
C GLN A 152 -38.82 16.41 -5.61
N GLY A 153 -39.71 15.66 -6.29
CA GLY A 153 -40.29 16.04 -7.59
C GLY A 153 -39.30 15.98 -8.76
N ARG A 154 -38.27 15.13 -8.65
CA ARG A 154 -37.18 14.96 -9.61
C ARG A 154 -36.80 13.48 -9.72
N PRO A 155 -35.99 13.07 -10.73
CA PRO A 155 -35.42 11.73 -10.79
C PRO A 155 -34.70 11.42 -9.47
N SER A 156 -35.15 10.39 -8.75
CA SER A 156 -34.78 10.20 -7.34
C SER A 156 -34.70 8.74 -6.88
N VAL A 157 -33.89 8.50 -5.85
CA VAL A 157 -33.70 7.20 -5.18
C VAL A 157 -34.23 7.22 -3.74
N PRO A 158 -34.61 6.05 -3.17
CA PRO A 158 -34.88 5.93 -1.75
C PRO A 158 -33.72 6.43 -0.89
N SER A 159 -34.02 7.05 0.26
CA SER A 159 -33.02 7.59 1.20
C SER A 159 -32.17 6.52 1.90
N ASN A 160 -32.51 5.24 1.71
CA ASN A 160 -31.75 4.06 2.15
C ASN A 160 -31.09 3.30 0.98
N SER A 161 -30.96 3.93 -0.19
CA SER A 161 -30.15 3.40 -1.28
C SER A 161 -28.66 3.52 -0.96
N SER A 162 -27.83 2.63 -1.54
CA SER A 162 -26.37 2.79 -1.58
C SER A 162 -25.93 3.89 -2.54
N ILE A 163 -26.84 4.43 -3.36
CA ILE A 163 -26.60 5.52 -4.30
C ILE A 163 -26.70 6.87 -3.56
N PRO A 164 -25.66 7.73 -3.61
CA PRO A 164 -25.73 9.07 -3.03
C PRO A 164 -26.82 9.91 -3.71
N CYS A 165 -27.55 10.70 -2.92
CA CYS A 165 -28.68 11.47 -3.40
C CYS A 165 -28.67 12.91 -2.87
N LEU A 166 -29.06 13.86 -3.73
CA LEU A 166 -29.13 15.27 -3.37
C LEU A 166 -30.35 15.57 -2.49
N THR A 167 -30.14 16.36 -1.45
CA THR A 167 -31.22 16.90 -0.61
C THR A 167 -31.46 18.38 -0.91
N LYS A 168 -32.72 18.78 -1.03
CA LYS A 168 -33.08 20.20 -1.00
C LYS A 168 -32.92 20.71 0.43
N LYS A 169 -31.91 21.56 0.68
CA LYS A 169 -31.74 22.28 1.96
C LYS A 169 -33.06 22.86 2.46
N LYS A 170 -33.34 22.67 3.75
CA LYS A 170 -34.39 23.37 4.48
C LYS A 170 -33.89 23.78 5.86
N ASN A 171 -33.82 25.08 6.12
CA ASN A 171 -33.68 25.63 7.46
C ASN A 171 -34.97 25.36 8.25
N SER A 172 -34.96 24.46 9.25
CA SER A 172 -35.84 24.53 10.43
C SER A 172 -35.58 23.42 11.45
N LYS A 173 -35.82 23.74 12.73
CA LYS A 173 -35.66 22.87 13.92
C LYS A 173 -36.45 21.55 13.86
N SER A 174 -35.82 20.48 14.35
CA SER A 174 -36.36 19.26 15.01
C SER A 174 -37.56 18.49 14.43
N SER A 175 -37.43 17.15 14.38
CA SER A 175 -38.40 16.26 15.03
C SER A 175 -37.76 14.91 15.40
N LYS A 176 -38.36 14.20 16.37
CA LYS A 176 -37.99 12.83 16.77
C LYS A 176 -38.75 11.79 15.94
N SER A 177 -38.28 10.55 16.04
CA SER A 177 -38.85 9.29 15.55
C SER A 177 -38.63 8.95 14.07
N ASP A 178 -37.92 7.85 13.84
CA ASP A 178 -38.50 6.77 13.02
C ASP A 178 -37.82 5.41 13.31
N LYS A 179 -38.62 4.34 13.45
CA LYS A 179 -38.14 2.97 13.72
C LYS A 179 -37.84 2.25 12.40
N SER A 180 -36.65 2.47 11.81
CA SER A 180 -36.22 1.78 10.59
C SER A 180 -35.57 0.40 10.88
N SER A 181 -35.80 -0.57 9.99
CA SER A 181 -35.33 -1.97 10.11
C SER A 181 -33.79 -2.11 10.05
N LYS A 182 -33.26 -3.30 10.40
CA LYS A 182 -31.79 -3.58 10.42
C LYS A 182 -31.11 -3.24 9.09
N VAL A 183 -31.75 -3.52 7.95
CA VAL A 183 -31.18 -3.23 6.60
C VAL A 183 -31.08 -1.72 6.36
N ALA A 184 -32.08 -0.95 6.77
CA ALA A 184 -32.06 0.51 6.65
C ALA A 184 -30.97 1.17 7.53
N LYS A 185 -30.54 0.52 8.62
CA LYS A 185 -29.43 1.03 9.45
C LYS A 185 -28.07 0.97 8.75
N VAL A 186 -27.84 0.02 7.84
CA VAL A 186 -26.57 -0.11 7.11
C VAL A 186 -26.41 1.02 6.08
N ALA A 187 -27.45 1.31 5.30
CA ALA A 187 -27.42 2.46 4.38
C ALA A 187 -27.33 3.81 5.12
N LYS A 188 -27.98 3.92 6.29
CA LYS A 188 -27.89 5.12 7.15
C LYS A 188 -26.51 5.28 7.83
N ALA A 189 -25.69 4.23 7.87
CA ALA A 189 -24.35 4.25 8.47
C ALA A 189 -23.27 4.80 7.52
N GLN A 190 -23.48 4.78 6.20
CA GLN A 190 -22.51 5.31 5.22
C GLN A 190 -22.50 6.85 5.11
N TRP A 191 -23.49 7.52 5.71
CA TRP A 191 -23.71 8.98 5.56
C TRP A 191 -23.98 9.66 6.91
N VAL A 192 -23.35 9.17 7.98
CA VAL A 192 -23.49 9.76 9.32
C VAL A 192 -22.80 11.13 9.35
N ASP A 193 -23.52 12.12 9.89
CA ASP A 193 -23.05 13.50 10.13
C ASP A 193 -22.50 14.26 8.91
N GLY A 194 -23.04 13.98 7.72
CA GLY A 194 -22.80 14.80 6.51
C GLY A 194 -21.40 14.67 5.91
N LYS A 195 -20.59 13.75 6.42
CA LYS A 195 -19.30 13.39 5.84
C LYS A 195 -19.48 12.40 4.70
N VAL A 196 -18.72 12.62 3.64
CA VAL A 196 -18.51 11.66 2.56
C VAL A 196 -17.49 10.59 3.00
N PRO A 197 -17.49 9.40 2.39
CA PRO A 197 -16.39 8.44 2.48
C PRO A 197 -15.01 9.05 2.12
N GLU A 198 -13.90 8.51 2.64
CA GLU A 198 -12.56 9.10 2.46
C GLU A 198 -12.10 9.12 0.98
N ASP A 199 -12.42 8.08 0.23
CA ASP A 199 -12.21 7.98 -1.22
C ASP A 199 -13.01 9.03 -2.00
N ALA A 200 -14.26 9.28 -1.58
CA ALA A 200 -15.06 10.37 -2.12
C ALA A 200 -14.52 11.76 -1.74
N ALA A 201 -13.98 11.93 -0.52
CA ALA A 201 -13.39 13.19 -0.06
C ALA A 201 -12.19 13.61 -0.92
N GLU A 202 -11.26 12.70 -1.19
CA GLU A 202 -10.08 12.98 -2.04
C GLU A 202 -10.47 13.39 -3.46
N ILE A 203 -11.52 12.76 -4.02
CA ILE A 203 -12.07 13.14 -5.34
C ILE A 203 -12.69 14.54 -5.29
N ILE A 204 -13.42 14.88 -4.22
CA ILE A 204 -14.02 16.21 -4.05
C ILE A 204 -12.95 17.30 -3.96
N GLU A 205 -11.85 17.09 -3.22
CA GLU A 205 -10.77 18.08 -3.13
C GLU A 205 -10.16 18.37 -4.51
N LYS A 206 -9.84 17.33 -5.28
CA LYS A 206 -9.36 17.47 -6.68
C LYS A 206 -10.37 18.21 -7.56
N TRP A 207 -11.67 17.96 -7.37
CA TRP A 207 -12.73 18.71 -8.05
C TRP A 207 -12.82 20.17 -7.59
N ARG A 208 -12.61 20.46 -6.30
CA ARG A 208 -12.61 21.84 -5.77
C ARG A 208 -11.46 22.65 -6.36
N GLU A 209 -10.25 22.10 -6.45
CA GLU A 209 -9.12 22.74 -7.14
C GLU A 209 -9.46 23.06 -8.60
N LYS A 210 -10.01 22.10 -9.35
CA LYS A 210 -10.39 22.32 -10.75
C LYS A 210 -11.57 23.27 -10.93
N LEU A 211 -12.54 23.28 -10.01
CA LEU A 211 -13.64 24.24 -10.03
C LEU A 211 -13.15 25.66 -9.74
N PHE A 212 -12.14 25.85 -8.89
CA PHE A 212 -11.49 27.14 -8.66
C PHE A 212 -10.68 27.61 -9.89
N GLU A 213 -9.93 26.71 -10.53
CA GLU A 213 -9.23 26.98 -11.79
C GLU A 213 -10.21 27.34 -12.94
N LEU A 214 -11.41 26.77 -12.95
CA LEU A 214 -12.44 27.07 -13.96
C LEU A 214 -13.24 28.34 -13.63
N ALA A 215 -13.48 28.64 -12.36
CA ALA A 215 -14.16 29.87 -11.92
C ALA A 215 -13.37 31.14 -12.23
N SER A 216 -12.03 31.04 -12.26
CA SER A 216 -11.11 32.16 -12.47
C SER A 216 -10.81 32.49 -13.94
N LYS A 217 -11.23 31.64 -14.90
CA LYS A 217 -11.02 31.86 -16.33
C LYS A 217 -12.14 32.67 -16.97
N GLN A 218 -11.81 33.62 -17.85
CA GLN A 218 -12.78 34.35 -18.66
C GLN A 218 -12.70 33.96 -20.14
N PRO A 219 -13.83 33.67 -20.83
CA PRO A 219 -15.17 33.51 -20.28
C PRO A 219 -15.32 32.21 -19.47
N VAL A 220 -16.12 32.23 -18.40
CA VAL A 220 -16.26 31.09 -17.48
C VAL A 220 -17.02 29.94 -18.13
N LYS A 221 -16.39 28.76 -18.21
CA LYS A 221 -17.03 27.53 -18.70
C LYS A 221 -17.90 26.92 -17.59
N LYS A 222 -19.20 26.78 -17.84
CA LYS A 222 -20.13 26.11 -16.91
C LYS A 222 -19.82 24.63 -16.77
N VAL A 223 -19.97 24.10 -15.54
CA VAL A 223 -19.79 22.69 -15.18
C VAL A 223 -21.13 22.16 -14.68
N ALA A 224 -21.61 21.01 -15.19
CA ALA A 224 -22.96 20.48 -14.93
C ALA A 224 -24.09 21.53 -15.12
N GLY A 225 -23.92 22.47 -16.06
CA GLY A 225 -24.84 23.58 -16.31
C GLY A 225 -24.78 24.74 -15.30
N MET A 226 -23.97 24.63 -14.24
CA MET A 226 -23.82 25.64 -13.18
C MET A 226 -22.52 26.45 -13.36
N HIS A 227 -22.44 27.62 -12.71
CA HIS A 227 -21.20 28.38 -12.61
C HIS A 227 -20.24 27.66 -11.64
N PRO A 228 -18.95 27.43 -11.98
CA PRO A 228 -18.02 26.70 -11.11
C PRO A 228 -17.94 27.25 -9.68
N GLY A 229 -18.00 28.58 -9.52
CA GLY A 229 -18.06 29.23 -8.19
C GLY A 229 -19.24 28.77 -7.31
N LEU A 230 -20.41 28.49 -7.90
CA LEU A 230 -21.57 28.01 -7.13
C LEU A 230 -21.39 26.55 -6.66
N LEU A 231 -20.57 25.76 -7.35
CA LEU A 231 -20.25 24.39 -6.96
C LEU A 231 -19.20 24.37 -5.83
N LEU A 232 -18.30 25.36 -5.77
CA LEU A 232 -17.35 25.52 -4.66
C LEU A 232 -18.06 25.82 -3.32
N GLU A 233 -19.18 26.53 -3.35
CA GLU A 233 -19.96 26.89 -2.14
C GLU A 233 -20.84 25.75 -1.60
N MET A 234 -20.93 24.62 -2.31
CA MET A 234 -21.73 23.46 -1.87
C MET A 234 -21.02 22.65 -0.77
N PRO A 235 -21.75 22.08 0.21
CA PRO A 235 -21.22 21.07 1.12
C PRO A 235 -20.69 19.85 0.37
N ASP A 236 -19.68 19.15 0.91
CA ASP A 236 -19.05 18.00 0.24
C ASP A 236 -20.06 16.90 -0.12
N GLN A 237 -21.05 16.62 0.74
CA GLN A 237 -22.11 15.65 0.42
C GLN A 237 -22.98 16.07 -0.78
N GLU A 238 -23.28 17.37 -0.94
CA GLU A 238 -24.03 17.89 -2.09
C GLU A 238 -23.16 17.93 -3.35
N LEU A 239 -21.90 18.34 -3.22
CA LEU A 239 -20.92 18.39 -4.32
C LEU A 239 -20.58 16.98 -4.82
N TRP A 240 -20.35 16.01 -3.93
CA TRP A 240 -20.20 14.60 -4.26
C TRP A 240 -21.44 14.05 -4.96
N GLY A 241 -22.63 14.35 -4.45
CA GLY A 241 -23.88 13.97 -5.09
C GLY A 241 -23.94 14.45 -6.55
N ILE A 242 -23.43 15.64 -6.87
CA ILE A 242 -23.32 16.15 -8.24
C ILE A 242 -22.21 15.44 -9.03
N ILE A 243 -21.00 15.30 -8.48
CA ILE A 243 -19.85 14.65 -9.14
C ILE A 243 -20.21 13.20 -9.51
N TRP A 244 -20.69 12.44 -8.53
CA TRP A 244 -21.09 11.04 -8.67
C TRP A 244 -22.23 10.89 -9.68
N SER A 245 -23.25 11.76 -9.63
CA SER A 245 -24.38 11.72 -10.57
C SER A 245 -24.11 12.35 -11.93
N GLN A 246 -22.86 12.68 -12.25
CA GLN A 246 -22.38 13.18 -13.54
C GLN A 246 -21.08 12.47 -13.99
N SER A 247 -20.73 11.34 -13.37
CA SER A 247 -19.56 10.53 -13.71
C SER A 247 -19.96 9.09 -14.01
N ARG A 248 -19.25 8.44 -14.93
CA ARG A 248 -19.36 7.00 -15.18
C ARG A 248 -19.05 6.26 -13.88
N GLN A 249 -19.89 5.30 -13.53
CA GLN A 249 -19.79 4.50 -12.31
C GLN A 249 -19.63 3.03 -12.67
N THR A 250 -18.71 2.36 -11.99
CA THR A 250 -18.46 0.92 -12.16
C THR A 250 -18.57 0.18 -10.84
N LEU A 251 -19.39 -0.87 -10.82
CA LEU A 251 -19.56 -1.77 -9.69
C LEU A 251 -18.97 -3.14 -10.03
N ILE A 252 -18.17 -3.69 -9.12
CA ILE A 252 -17.44 -4.94 -9.29
C ILE A 252 -17.65 -5.81 -8.05
N GLN A 253 -17.92 -7.10 -8.24
CA GLN A 253 -18.00 -8.09 -7.15
C GLN A 253 -17.42 -9.43 -7.64
N GLY A 254 -16.87 -10.24 -6.73
CA GLY A 254 -16.39 -11.59 -7.06
C GLY A 254 -16.79 -12.63 -6.02
N HIS A 255 -16.97 -13.88 -6.47
CA HIS A 255 -17.32 -15.06 -5.66
C HIS A 255 -16.62 -16.32 -6.21
N SER A 256 -16.54 -17.38 -5.41
CA SER A 256 -16.12 -18.71 -5.87
C SER A 256 -17.07 -19.81 -5.36
N PHE A 257 -17.26 -20.87 -6.15
CA PHE A 257 -18.24 -21.93 -5.88
C PHE A 257 -17.80 -23.28 -6.47
N MET A 258 -18.16 -24.40 -5.83
CA MET A 258 -17.78 -25.75 -6.26
C MET A 258 -18.93 -26.74 -5.99
N PRO A 259 -19.54 -27.36 -7.03
CA PRO A 259 -20.54 -28.42 -6.85
C PRO A 259 -19.87 -29.77 -6.55
N LYS A 260 -20.62 -30.71 -5.97
CA LYS A 260 -20.17 -32.08 -5.69
C LYS A 260 -20.94 -33.11 -6.54
N TYR A 261 -20.34 -34.31 -6.67
CA TYR A 261 -20.88 -35.61 -7.13
C TYR A 261 -20.62 -35.99 -8.61
N GLY A 262 -20.40 -37.30 -8.84
CA GLY A 262 -19.99 -37.89 -10.13
C GLY A 262 -20.77 -39.17 -10.49
N GLY A 263 -20.54 -39.72 -11.70
CA GLY A 263 -21.42 -40.74 -12.32
C GLY A 263 -20.73 -41.99 -12.90
N LYS A 264 -21.54 -43.03 -13.19
CA LYS A 264 -21.17 -44.35 -13.76
C LYS A 264 -21.71 -44.55 -15.18
N VAL A 265 -21.12 -45.47 -15.96
CA VAL A 265 -21.59 -45.91 -17.31
C VAL A 265 -21.42 -47.44 -17.47
N SER A 266 -22.09 -48.07 -18.44
CA SER A 266 -22.23 -49.54 -18.58
C SER A 266 -22.34 -50.04 -20.03
N GLY A 267 -22.00 -51.31 -20.27
CA GLY A 267 -22.46 -52.09 -21.42
C GLY A 267 -21.40 -52.26 -22.51
N ASP A 268 -21.73 -51.87 -23.73
CA ASP A 268 -20.80 -51.92 -24.87
C ASP A 268 -19.62 -50.94 -24.71
N ASP A 269 -19.80 -49.87 -23.90
CA ASP A 269 -18.75 -48.90 -23.48
C ASP A 269 -17.59 -49.53 -22.69
N CYS A 270 -17.64 -50.82 -22.34
CA CYS A 270 -16.57 -51.49 -21.61
C CYS A 270 -15.27 -51.56 -22.43
N LEU A 271 -15.37 -52.06 -23.66
CA LEU A 271 -14.20 -52.41 -24.48
C LEU A 271 -13.47 -51.18 -25.06
N ASP A 272 -14.14 -50.02 -25.09
CA ASP A 272 -13.53 -48.72 -25.41
C ASP A 272 -12.76 -48.11 -24.23
N ARG A 273 -12.92 -48.63 -23.00
CA ARG A 273 -12.35 -48.04 -21.76
C ARG A 273 -11.48 -48.98 -20.92
N TYR A 274 -11.71 -50.28 -20.99
CA TYR A 274 -11.07 -51.28 -20.14
C TYR A 274 -10.51 -52.43 -20.98
N SER A 275 -9.45 -53.06 -20.48
CA SER A 275 -8.75 -54.09 -21.24
C SER A 275 -9.62 -55.33 -21.48
N ASP A 276 -9.34 -56.05 -22.56
CA ASP A 276 -10.07 -57.24 -22.99
C ASP A 276 -10.18 -58.30 -21.86
N GLY A 277 -9.15 -58.40 -21.01
CA GLY A 277 -9.17 -59.25 -19.81
C GLY A 277 -10.13 -58.77 -18.72
N VAL A 278 -10.23 -57.45 -18.50
CA VAL A 278 -11.15 -56.86 -17.50
C VAL A 278 -12.61 -56.99 -17.96
N CYS A 279 -12.91 -56.64 -19.21
CA CYS A 279 -14.28 -56.77 -19.74
C CYS A 279 -14.71 -58.25 -19.74
N LYS A 280 -13.82 -59.18 -20.07
CA LYS A 280 -14.10 -60.60 -20.03
C LYS A 280 -14.39 -61.11 -18.61
N ILE A 281 -13.56 -60.80 -17.63
CA ILE A 281 -13.81 -61.19 -16.22
C ILE A 281 -15.10 -60.53 -15.69
N ALA A 282 -15.39 -59.29 -16.06
CA ALA A 282 -16.62 -58.61 -15.68
C ALA A 282 -17.88 -59.28 -16.26
N THR A 283 -17.86 -59.61 -17.55
CA THR A 283 -18.95 -60.34 -18.23
C THR A 283 -19.10 -61.76 -17.67
N ASP A 284 -18.01 -62.48 -17.47
CA ASP A 284 -18.00 -63.87 -16.98
C ASP A 284 -18.42 -64.00 -15.50
N THR A 285 -18.21 -62.96 -14.68
CA THR A 285 -18.61 -62.94 -13.26
C THR A 285 -19.89 -62.17 -12.96
N GLY A 286 -20.47 -61.48 -13.95
CA GLY A 286 -21.63 -60.61 -13.79
C GLY A 286 -21.39 -59.37 -12.93
N ARG A 287 -20.12 -59.02 -12.66
CA ARG A 287 -19.72 -57.85 -11.87
C ARG A 287 -19.56 -56.61 -12.77
N PRO A 288 -19.74 -55.38 -12.27
CA PRO A 288 -19.49 -54.17 -13.04
C PRO A 288 -18.04 -54.15 -13.56
N PRO A 289 -17.78 -53.76 -14.82
CA PRO A 289 -16.41 -53.70 -15.35
C PRO A 289 -15.47 -52.82 -14.55
N LEU A 290 -15.98 -51.71 -14.00
CA LEU A 290 -15.24 -50.87 -13.08
C LEU A 290 -14.80 -51.63 -11.82
N GLU A 291 -15.62 -52.51 -11.24
CA GLU A 291 -15.27 -53.24 -10.01
C GLU A 291 -14.17 -54.28 -10.24
N VAL A 292 -14.17 -54.89 -11.43
CA VAL A 292 -13.13 -55.82 -11.90
C VAL A 292 -11.87 -55.07 -12.32
N HIS A 293 -12.02 -53.88 -12.92
CA HIS A 293 -10.91 -52.98 -13.20
C HIS A 293 -10.25 -52.49 -11.91
N GLU A 294 -11.04 -52.03 -10.93
CA GLU A 294 -10.59 -51.60 -9.60
C GLU A 294 -9.93 -52.73 -8.83
N GLU A 295 -10.28 -54.00 -9.08
CA GLU A 295 -9.61 -55.14 -8.46
C GLU A 295 -8.28 -55.50 -9.15
N ALA A 296 -8.23 -55.49 -10.48
CA ALA A 296 -6.98 -55.65 -11.23
C ALA A 296 -6.01 -54.47 -10.97
N GLN A 297 -6.55 -53.25 -10.98
CA GLN A 297 -5.84 -52.03 -10.59
C GLN A 297 -5.45 -52.09 -9.13
N ARG A 298 -6.27 -52.55 -8.17
CA ARG A 298 -5.79 -52.72 -6.77
C ARG A 298 -4.57 -53.63 -6.70
N ILE A 299 -4.53 -54.74 -7.43
CA ILE A 299 -3.40 -55.67 -7.38
C ILE A 299 -2.15 -55.05 -8.04
N GLU A 300 -2.32 -54.42 -9.21
CA GLU A 300 -1.25 -53.71 -9.91
C GLU A 300 -0.78 -52.47 -9.13
N GLU A 301 -1.69 -51.79 -8.44
CA GLU A 301 -1.46 -50.61 -7.61
C GLU A 301 -0.91 -50.98 -6.24
N GLU A 302 -1.24 -52.12 -5.64
CA GLU A 302 -0.53 -52.67 -4.47
C GLU A 302 0.93 -52.97 -4.83
N LEU A 303 1.17 -53.55 -6.01
CA LEU A 303 2.51 -53.80 -6.50
C LEU A 303 3.26 -52.49 -6.83
N ARG A 304 2.56 -51.51 -7.41
CA ARG A 304 3.07 -50.15 -7.70
C ARG A 304 3.34 -49.37 -6.42
N LEU A 305 2.48 -49.45 -5.42
CA LEU A 305 2.60 -48.80 -4.12
C LEU A 305 3.75 -49.44 -3.32
N ALA A 306 3.94 -50.76 -3.40
CA ALA A 306 5.13 -51.41 -2.85
C ALA A 306 6.43 -50.92 -3.51
N GLN A 307 6.42 -50.76 -4.85
CA GLN A 307 7.57 -50.20 -5.59
C GLN A 307 7.79 -48.70 -5.30
N LEU A 308 6.71 -47.90 -5.16
CA LEU A 308 6.77 -46.49 -4.80
C LEU A 308 7.27 -46.31 -3.36
N ARG A 309 6.75 -47.07 -2.38
CA ARG A 309 7.24 -47.06 -0.99
C ARG A 309 8.73 -47.42 -0.93
N ALA A 310 9.16 -48.43 -1.70
CA ALA A 310 10.57 -48.77 -1.83
C ALA A 310 11.41 -47.69 -2.56
N ALA A 311 10.81 -46.88 -3.44
CA ALA A 311 11.48 -45.75 -4.09
C ALA A 311 11.58 -44.53 -3.16
N GLU A 312 10.53 -44.21 -2.39
CA GLU A 312 10.52 -43.13 -1.39
C GLU A 312 11.57 -43.36 -0.30
N ILE A 313 11.68 -44.59 0.23
CA ILE A 313 12.70 -44.95 1.22
C ILE A 313 14.12 -44.79 0.64
N ARG A 314 14.35 -45.22 -0.62
CA ARG A 314 15.64 -45.01 -1.31
C ARG A 314 15.96 -43.53 -1.51
N GLN A 315 14.98 -42.71 -1.91
CA GLN A 315 15.15 -41.27 -2.10
C GLN A 315 15.46 -40.56 -0.78
N TRP A 316 14.87 -40.99 0.35
CA TRP A 316 15.16 -40.47 1.68
C TRP A 316 16.64 -40.66 2.07
N CYS A 317 17.25 -41.78 1.69
CA CYS A 317 18.69 -42.05 1.82
C CYS A 317 19.57 -41.41 0.71
N GLY A 318 19.01 -40.55 -0.14
CA GLY A 318 19.74 -39.91 -1.25
C GLY A 318 20.11 -40.84 -2.42
N ILE A 319 19.48 -42.02 -2.51
CA ILE A 319 19.72 -43.00 -3.57
C ILE A 319 18.72 -42.75 -4.73
N ASP A 320 19.22 -42.87 -5.96
CA ASP A 320 18.41 -42.61 -7.17
C ASP A 320 17.23 -43.61 -7.28
N ALA A 321 16.02 -43.07 -7.40
CA ALA A 321 14.76 -43.80 -7.20
C ALA A 321 14.55 -44.96 -8.19
N CYS A 322 15.23 -44.92 -9.34
CA CYS A 322 15.03 -45.84 -10.46
C CYS A 322 16.12 -46.93 -10.59
N TRP A 323 17.02 -47.10 -9.61
CA TRP A 323 18.04 -48.15 -9.68
C TRP A 323 17.40 -49.55 -9.62
N GLY A 324 17.29 -50.21 -10.79
CA GLY A 324 16.86 -51.60 -10.94
C GLY A 324 15.35 -51.89 -10.99
N CYS A 325 14.47 -50.89 -10.87
CA CYS A 325 12.99 -51.03 -10.97
C CYS A 325 12.39 -52.25 -10.20
N SER A 326 12.95 -52.57 -9.04
CA SER A 326 12.51 -53.68 -8.19
C SER A 326 12.14 -53.17 -6.79
N SER A 327 11.45 -54.00 -6.01
CA SER A 327 11.09 -53.72 -4.61
C SER A 327 12.26 -53.91 -3.63
N TRP A 328 13.51 -53.84 -4.10
CA TRP A 328 14.70 -54.06 -3.28
C TRP A 328 15.23 -52.75 -2.68
N ILE A 329 15.45 -52.74 -1.37
CA ILE A 329 16.00 -51.62 -0.61
C ILE A 329 17.41 -52.01 -0.14
N PRO A 330 18.43 -51.12 -0.26
CA PRO A 330 19.75 -51.37 0.33
C PRO A 330 19.67 -51.43 1.86
N ARG A 331 20.28 -52.46 2.45
CA ARG A 331 20.13 -52.81 3.87
C ARG A 331 20.54 -51.68 4.83
N ASP A 332 21.56 -50.90 4.49
CA ASP A 332 22.02 -49.77 5.32
C ASP A 332 20.94 -48.66 5.39
N CYS A 333 20.25 -48.41 4.28
CA CYS A 333 19.15 -47.44 4.18
C CYS A 333 17.87 -47.92 4.90
N GLU A 334 17.56 -49.22 4.79
CA GLU A 334 16.50 -49.87 5.57
C GLU A 334 16.76 -49.71 7.08
N THR A 335 17.99 -49.95 7.53
CA THR A 335 18.39 -49.81 8.94
C THR A 335 18.33 -48.35 9.45
N GLU A 336 18.74 -47.37 8.65
CA GLU A 336 18.61 -45.95 9.03
C GLU A 336 17.14 -45.51 9.13
N PHE A 337 16.27 -46.04 8.27
CA PHE A 337 14.84 -45.72 8.26
C PHE A 337 14.15 -46.33 9.49
N GLU A 338 14.39 -47.61 9.77
CA GLU A 338 13.91 -48.30 10.98
C GLU A 338 14.36 -47.58 12.26
N ALA A 339 15.62 -47.16 12.35
CA ALA A 339 16.12 -46.39 13.50
C ALA A 339 15.38 -45.05 13.70
N LYS A 340 14.84 -44.44 12.63
CA LYS A 340 13.98 -43.24 12.70
C LYS A 340 12.52 -43.56 12.97
N CYS A 341 12.03 -44.75 12.62
CA CYS A 341 10.75 -45.25 13.10
C CYS A 341 10.76 -45.42 14.63
N ASP A 342 11.83 -46.05 15.15
CA ASP A 342 12.05 -46.29 16.57
C ASP A 342 12.22 -44.99 17.37
N GLU A 343 12.98 -44.01 16.86
CA GLU A 343 13.16 -42.69 17.49
C GLU A 343 11.84 -41.95 17.73
N PHE A 344 10.83 -42.20 16.89
CA PHE A 344 9.50 -41.58 16.97
C PHE A 344 8.40 -42.52 17.48
N GLU A 345 8.77 -43.70 17.99
CA GLU A 345 7.85 -44.73 18.53
C GLU A 345 6.72 -45.14 17.56
N PHE A 346 6.99 -45.12 16.24
CA PHE A 346 6.01 -45.61 15.24
C PHE A 346 5.91 -47.14 15.26
N SER A 347 4.69 -47.68 15.09
CA SER A 347 4.51 -49.11 14.82
C SER A 347 4.97 -49.46 13.41
N GLU A 348 5.35 -50.74 13.18
CA GLU A 348 5.79 -51.26 11.87
C GLU A 348 4.82 -50.90 10.72
N GLU A 349 3.51 -50.95 10.98
CA GLU A 349 2.46 -50.60 10.01
C GLU A 349 2.33 -49.09 9.77
N ALA A 350 2.62 -48.26 10.79
CA ALA A 350 2.47 -46.80 10.73
C ALA A 350 3.72 -46.08 10.17
N CYS A 351 4.90 -46.70 10.21
CA CYS A 351 6.11 -46.01 9.77
C CYS A 351 6.18 -45.86 8.23
N THR A 352 6.06 -44.61 7.79
CA THR A 352 6.17 -44.18 6.40
C THR A 352 7.06 -42.95 6.33
N VAL A 353 7.73 -42.73 5.19
CA VAL A 353 8.59 -41.55 4.98
C VAL A 353 7.79 -40.26 5.21
N ALA A 354 6.54 -40.21 4.76
CA ALA A 354 5.63 -39.09 5.01
C ALA A 354 5.36 -38.86 6.51
N ALA A 355 5.09 -39.90 7.30
CA ALA A 355 4.87 -39.77 8.74
C ALA A 355 6.14 -39.29 9.49
N VAL A 356 7.30 -39.84 9.14
CA VAL A 356 8.61 -39.42 9.67
C VAL A 356 8.91 -37.96 9.35
N VAL A 357 8.66 -37.52 8.11
CA VAL A 357 8.83 -36.11 7.69
C VAL A 357 7.80 -35.19 8.37
N GLN A 358 6.54 -35.62 8.50
CA GLN A 358 5.49 -34.85 9.16
C GLN A 358 5.77 -34.66 10.66
N GLU A 359 6.29 -35.69 11.34
CA GLU A 359 6.66 -35.59 12.76
C GLU A 359 7.93 -34.77 12.96
N GLN A 360 8.93 -34.87 12.06
CA GLN A 360 10.07 -33.95 12.04
C GLN A 360 9.62 -32.49 11.84
N GLN A 361 8.65 -32.24 10.94
CA GLN A 361 8.05 -30.91 10.78
C GLN A 361 7.29 -30.47 12.04
N ARG A 362 6.55 -31.36 12.70
CA ARG A 362 5.86 -31.08 13.98
C ARG A 362 6.86 -30.69 15.07
N LEU A 363 7.94 -31.44 15.21
CA LEU A 363 9.02 -31.15 16.16
C LEU A 363 9.77 -29.86 15.80
N ALA A 364 9.95 -29.55 14.51
CA ALA A 364 10.51 -28.27 14.06
C ALA A 364 9.58 -27.08 14.37
N VAL A 365 8.26 -27.24 14.24
CA VAL A 365 7.26 -26.23 14.66
C VAL A 365 7.29 -26.06 16.17
N ILE A 366 7.33 -27.14 16.96
CA ILE A 366 7.47 -27.09 18.42
C ILE A 366 8.80 -26.41 18.82
N ALA A 367 9.90 -26.70 18.12
CA ALA A 367 11.18 -26.04 18.34
C ALA A 367 11.14 -24.54 17.99
N ALA A 368 10.43 -24.16 16.91
CA ALA A 368 10.20 -22.77 16.54
C ALA A 368 9.32 -22.03 17.57
N GLU A 369 8.25 -22.66 18.07
CA GLU A 369 7.47 -22.12 19.20
C GLU A 369 8.33 -21.95 20.45
N GLN A 370 9.19 -22.93 20.77
CA GLN A 370 10.12 -22.83 21.90
C GLN A 370 11.17 -21.73 21.70
N ALA A 371 11.60 -21.47 20.45
CA ALA A 371 12.47 -20.34 20.12
C ALA A 371 11.75 -18.99 20.28
N VAL A 372 10.48 -18.88 19.84
CA VAL A 372 9.64 -17.70 20.09
C VAL A 372 9.43 -17.49 21.59
N ARG A 373 9.15 -18.54 22.37
CA ARG A 373 9.06 -18.47 23.85
C ARG A 373 10.36 -18.01 24.54
N ARG A 374 11.51 -18.05 23.85
CA ARG A 374 12.81 -17.55 24.32
C ARG A 374 13.16 -16.14 23.84
N SER A 375 12.34 -15.49 23.00
CA SER A 375 12.66 -14.16 22.48
C SER A 375 12.65 -13.10 23.59
N SER A 376 13.65 -12.20 23.56
CA SER A 376 13.69 -11.00 24.40
C SER A 376 12.37 -10.22 24.34
N ASN A 377 11.70 -10.07 25.49
CA ASN A 377 10.56 -9.15 25.69
C ASN A 377 10.99 -7.67 25.74
N ASN A 378 12.04 -7.32 24.98
CA ASN A 378 12.55 -5.98 24.79
C ASN A 378 13.07 -5.87 23.35
N GLN A 379 12.65 -4.82 22.64
CA GLN A 379 13.09 -4.48 21.30
C GLN A 379 13.35 -2.97 21.20
N SER A 380 14.30 -2.58 20.36
CA SER A 380 14.59 -1.19 20.04
C SER A 380 14.58 -0.99 18.53
N ALA A 381 14.16 0.19 18.06
CA ALA A 381 14.25 0.58 16.65
C ALA A 381 14.33 2.11 16.51
N PRO A 382 15.11 2.66 15.56
CA PRO A 382 15.05 4.07 15.20
C PRO A 382 13.78 4.34 14.36
N LEU A 383 13.08 5.42 14.69
CA LEU A 383 11.99 5.98 13.88
C LEU A 383 12.32 7.44 13.56
N ILE A 384 11.88 7.95 12.41
CA ILE A 384 12.09 9.35 12.02
C ILE A 384 10.77 10.11 12.09
N THR A 385 10.78 11.28 12.70
CA THR A 385 9.69 12.26 12.62
C THR A 385 10.11 13.47 11.78
N GLY A 386 9.15 14.13 11.13
CA GLY A 386 9.36 15.33 10.32
C GLY A 386 9.27 15.08 8.82
N PHE A 387 10.02 15.85 8.03
CA PHE A 387 9.86 15.86 6.58
C PHE A 387 11.19 16.04 5.84
N THR A 388 11.21 15.61 4.58
CA THR A 388 12.25 15.95 3.62
C THR A 388 11.59 16.12 2.26
N PHE A 389 11.99 17.17 1.57
CA PHE A 389 11.55 17.54 0.24
C PHE A 389 12.82 17.76 -0.57
N ALA A 390 13.07 16.90 -1.54
CA ALA A 390 14.21 16.97 -2.42
C ALA A 390 13.69 16.84 -3.85
N GLU A 391 14.17 17.70 -4.74
CA GLU A 391 13.71 17.79 -6.12
C GLU A 391 14.92 18.04 -7.02
N ASP A 392 14.95 17.34 -8.14
CA ASP A 392 15.93 17.44 -9.21
C ASP A 392 15.19 17.77 -10.51
N GLU A 393 15.56 18.88 -11.15
CA GLU A 393 15.02 19.32 -12.43
C GLU A 393 16.12 19.33 -13.49
N ASP A 394 16.05 18.37 -14.41
CA ASP A 394 16.83 18.35 -15.65
C ASP A 394 15.97 18.85 -16.81
N TRP A 395 16.44 19.87 -17.51
CA TRP A 395 15.83 20.40 -18.72
C TRP A 395 16.82 20.37 -19.88
N GLU A 396 16.38 19.88 -21.04
CA GLU A 396 17.13 19.99 -22.28
C GLU A 396 16.26 20.34 -23.48
N LYS A 397 16.86 21.01 -24.46
CA LYS A 397 16.23 21.32 -25.73
C LYS A 397 17.23 21.20 -26.86
N ILE A 398 16.96 20.27 -27.78
CA ILE A 398 17.80 20.00 -28.94
C ILE A 398 17.11 20.52 -30.20
N LYS A 399 17.82 21.34 -30.98
CA LYS A 399 17.48 21.65 -32.38
C LYS A 399 18.44 20.90 -33.29
N ARG A 400 17.89 20.20 -34.28
CA ARG A 400 18.64 19.44 -35.28
C ARG A 400 18.35 20.00 -36.66
N THR A 401 19.35 20.07 -37.52
CA THR A 401 19.21 20.41 -38.93
C THR A 401 20.01 19.44 -39.80
N CYS A 402 19.61 19.29 -41.04
CA CYS A 402 20.33 18.53 -42.05
C CYS A 402 20.84 19.53 -43.09
N VAL A 403 22.14 19.49 -43.41
CA VAL A 403 22.70 20.24 -44.52
C VAL A 403 23.35 19.25 -45.47
N ASP A 404 22.91 19.31 -46.73
CA ASP A 404 23.53 18.60 -47.83
C ASP A 404 24.51 19.56 -48.52
N TYR A 405 25.79 19.16 -48.56
CA TYR A 405 26.87 19.98 -49.10
C TYR A 405 27.30 19.56 -50.51
N ASN A 406 26.72 18.51 -51.09
CA ASN A 406 27.18 17.96 -52.37
C ASN A 406 26.03 17.75 -53.39
N PRO A 407 25.90 18.60 -54.43
CA PRO A 407 24.86 18.45 -55.44
C PRO A 407 25.03 17.21 -56.35
N LEU A 408 26.14 16.49 -56.26
CA LEU A 408 26.43 15.28 -57.06
C LEU A 408 26.29 13.97 -56.28
N TRP A 409 26.36 14.01 -54.95
CA TRP A 409 26.22 12.84 -54.06
C TRP A 409 25.40 13.26 -52.83
N PRO A 410 24.05 13.16 -52.88
CA PRO A 410 23.20 13.70 -51.83
C PRO A 410 23.45 13.00 -50.49
N GLY A 411 23.92 13.77 -49.51
CA GLY A 411 24.45 13.26 -48.25
C GLY A 411 24.04 14.15 -47.08
N CYS A 412 23.03 13.71 -46.31
CA CYS A 412 22.52 14.46 -45.18
C CYS A 412 23.49 14.47 -43.98
N THR A 413 24.33 15.50 -43.88
CA THR A 413 25.13 15.74 -42.67
C THR A 413 24.26 16.41 -41.61
N ARG A 414 24.13 15.77 -40.44
CA ARG A 414 23.25 16.21 -39.35
C ARG A 414 24.01 17.06 -38.34
N TYR A 415 23.57 18.30 -38.17
CA TYR A 415 24.06 19.23 -37.17
C TYR A 415 23.04 19.42 -36.06
N HIS A 416 23.50 19.77 -34.86
CA HIS A 416 22.61 20.04 -33.75
C HIS A 416 23.15 21.10 -32.79
N LEU A 417 22.23 21.79 -32.13
CA LEU A 417 22.46 22.60 -30.96
C LEU A 417 21.56 22.09 -29.84
N LYS A 418 22.17 21.58 -28.77
CA LYS A 418 21.55 21.26 -27.49
C LYS A 418 21.84 22.40 -26.52
N VAL A 419 20.82 22.87 -25.82
CA VAL A 419 20.95 23.68 -24.61
C VAL A 419 20.31 22.92 -23.47
N TYR A 420 20.90 22.97 -22.28
CA TYR A 420 20.41 22.22 -21.12
C TYR A 420 20.72 22.96 -19.80
N TYR A 421 19.91 22.69 -18.78
CA TYR A 421 20.22 23.05 -17.41
C TYR A 421 19.85 21.92 -16.47
N ARG A 422 20.58 21.85 -15.34
CA ARG A 422 20.19 21.07 -14.17
C ARG A 422 20.06 22.01 -12.98
N TYR A 423 18.99 21.85 -12.22
CA TYR A 423 18.75 22.51 -10.95
C TYR A 423 18.34 21.46 -9.92
N SER A 424 18.77 21.61 -8.66
CA SER A 424 18.33 20.73 -7.59
C SER A 424 18.33 21.41 -6.23
N TYR A 425 17.54 20.90 -5.30
CA TYR A 425 17.47 21.41 -3.93
C TYR A 425 16.95 20.36 -2.95
N ALA A 426 17.31 20.51 -1.68
CA ALA A 426 16.80 19.70 -0.59
C ALA A 426 16.47 20.56 0.64
N LEU A 427 15.27 20.42 1.17
CA LEU A 427 14.77 21.06 2.39
C LEU A 427 14.22 20.00 3.33
N GLY A 428 14.51 20.09 4.62
CA GLY A 428 14.03 19.09 5.56
C GLY A 428 14.34 19.40 7.02
N LEU A 429 13.47 18.89 7.88
CA LEU A 429 13.71 18.78 9.31
C LEU A 429 13.29 17.39 9.74
N ARG A 430 14.28 16.60 10.19
CA ARG A 430 14.17 15.19 10.53
C ARG A 430 14.63 15.02 11.97
N ILE A 431 13.74 14.56 12.83
CA ILE A 431 14.03 14.34 14.25
C ILE A 431 13.98 12.81 14.48
N PRO A 432 15.15 12.15 14.56
CA PRO A 432 15.21 10.73 14.88
C PRO A 432 14.86 10.50 16.35
N VAL A 433 14.02 9.50 16.60
CA VAL A 433 13.56 9.08 17.92
C VAL A 433 13.72 7.57 18.05
N ARG A 434 14.44 7.13 19.08
CA ARG A 434 14.66 5.71 19.37
C ARG A 434 13.47 5.18 20.16
N LEU A 435 12.74 4.24 19.57
CA LEU A 435 11.65 3.54 20.21
C LEU A 435 12.21 2.33 20.97
N GLU A 436 11.92 2.25 22.26
CA GLU A 436 12.17 1.06 23.08
C GLU A 436 10.83 0.52 23.58
N ALA A 437 10.59 -0.77 23.31
CA ALA A 437 9.35 -1.46 23.63
C ALA A 437 9.65 -2.68 24.48
N SER A 438 9.00 -2.80 25.64
CA SER A 438 9.16 -3.97 26.50
C SER A 438 7.86 -4.40 27.17
N SER A 439 7.66 -5.70 27.33
CA SER A 439 6.49 -6.29 27.99
C SER A 439 6.86 -6.93 29.33
N ARG A 440 5.90 -6.93 30.26
CA ARG A 440 6.03 -7.58 31.58
C ARG A 440 4.72 -8.23 32.00
N GLY A 441 4.82 -9.28 32.81
CA GLY A 441 3.66 -9.92 33.45
C GLY A 441 2.65 -10.51 32.46
N VAL A 442 3.11 -10.89 31.26
CA VAL A 442 2.28 -11.42 30.18
C VAL A 442 1.70 -12.78 30.58
N ARG A 443 0.38 -12.88 30.63
CA ARG A 443 -0.39 -14.07 31.03
C ARG A 443 -1.45 -14.39 29.99
N GLU A 444 -1.96 -15.61 30.05
CA GLU A 444 -3.13 -16.07 29.32
C GLU A 444 -4.25 -16.26 30.34
N GLU A 445 -5.35 -15.52 30.20
CA GLU A 445 -6.48 -15.56 31.14
C GLU A 445 -7.60 -16.48 30.67
N VAL A 446 -7.76 -16.58 29.34
CA VAL A 446 -8.65 -17.48 28.61
C VAL A 446 -7.89 -17.89 27.35
N GLU A 447 -8.19 -19.05 26.78
CA GLU A 447 -7.61 -19.53 25.51
C GLU A 447 -7.64 -18.43 24.43
N GLY A 448 -6.46 -18.09 23.90
CA GLY A 448 -6.29 -17.03 22.89
C GLY A 448 -6.37 -15.57 23.41
N VAL A 449 -6.54 -15.36 24.72
CA VAL A 449 -6.63 -14.01 25.33
C VAL A 449 -5.43 -13.74 26.24
N HIS A 450 -4.59 -12.81 25.80
CA HIS A 450 -3.35 -12.44 26.48
C HIS A 450 -3.43 -11.07 27.14
N THR A 451 -3.12 -11.01 28.44
CA THR A 451 -3.08 -9.76 29.22
C THR A 451 -1.66 -9.50 29.73
N GLY A 452 -1.32 -8.24 29.96
CA GLY A 452 0.00 -7.87 30.49
C GLY A 452 0.25 -6.37 30.45
N GLN A 453 1.49 -5.98 30.73
CA GLN A 453 1.93 -4.59 30.71
C GLN A 453 2.91 -4.31 29.58
N LEU A 454 2.62 -3.31 28.76
CA LEU A 454 3.52 -2.79 27.73
C LEU A 454 4.11 -1.46 28.21
N ARG A 455 5.43 -1.39 28.26
CA ARG A 455 6.20 -0.17 28.51
C ARG A 455 6.81 0.31 27.20
N VAL A 456 6.59 1.59 26.90
CA VAL A 456 7.11 2.26 25.71
C VAL A 456 7.91 3.50 26.13
N VAL A 457 9.13 3.60 25.61
CA VAL A 457 9.98 4.79 25.69
C VAL A 457 10.26 5.28 24.27
N LEU A 458 10.19 6.58 24.05
CA LEU A 458 10.73 7.24 22.86
C LEU A 458 11.83 8.16 23.34
N THR A 459 13.02 8.11 22.77
CA THR A 459 14.13 9.00 23.15
C THR A 459 14.65 9.72 21.90
N PRO A 460 14.52 11.05 21.78
CA PRO A 460 15.16 11.80 20.71
C PRO A 460 16.68 11.63 20.80
N PHE A 461 17.36 11.58 19.66
CA PHE A 461 18.81 11.44 19.62
C PHE A 461 19.42 12.19 18.43
N GLU A 462 20.74 12.28 18.38
CA GLU A 462 21.50 12.74 17.21
C GLU A 462 21.79 11.52 16.33
N GLY A 463 21.18 11.46 15.14
CA GLY A 463 21.16 10.26 14.30
C GLY A 463 22.12 10.36 13.12
N ASP A 464 22.70 9.22 12.72
CA ASP A 464 23.63 9.16 11.60
C ASP A 464 23.02 8.49 10.35
N ALA A 465 23.76 8.49 9.24
CA ALA A 465 23.33 7.90 7.97
C ALA A 465 22.98 6.40 8.07
N GLY A 466 23.50 5.67 9.06
CA GLY A 466 23.09 4.32 9.43
C GLY A 466 21.69 4.30 10.04
N ASP A 467 21.43 5.10 11.09
CA ASP A 467 20.11 5.19 11.74
C ASP A 467 18.99 5.53 10.74
N TYR A 468 19.23 6.46 9.79
CA TYR A 468 18.24 6.79 8.76
C TYR A 468 17.92 5.59 7.85
N ARG A 469 18.93 4.79 7.47
CA ARG A 469 18.72 3.58 6.65
C ARG A 469 18.04 2.47 7.44
N GLU A 470 18.39 2.27 8.71
CA GLU A 470 17.73 1.31 9.60
C GLU A 470 16.25 1.69 9.81
N ALA A 471 15.97 2.98 9.95
CA ALA A 471 14.61 3.53 9.95
C ALA A 471 13.91 3.47 8.58
N GLY A 472 14.51 2.83 7.56
CA GLY A 472 13.89 2.56 6.26
C GLY A 472 13.94 3.72 5.25
N MET A 473 14.72 4.77 5.48
CA MET A 473 14.84 5.89 4.55
C MET A 473 15.48 5.46 3.22
N PRO A 474 14.92 5.81 2.05
CA PRO A 474 15.53 5.51 0.75
C PRO A 474 16.91 6.19 0.63
N ALA A 475 17.84 5.52 -0.04
CA ALA A 475 19.25 5.92 -0.09
C ALA A 475 19.46 7.38 -0.53
N ASP A 476 18.74 7.81 -1.56
CA ASP A 476 18.82 9.16 -2.15
C ASP A 476 18.40 10.25 -1.17
N TYR A 477 17.50 9.93 -0.24
CA TYR A 477 16.99 10.86 0.77
C TYR A 477 17.83 10.90 2.05
N VAL A 478 18.80 9.99 2.25
CA VAL A 478 19.65 9.99 3.46
C VAL A 478 20.44 11.29 3.60
N LEU A 479 20.92 11.87 2.48
CA LEU A 479 21.51 13.21 2.39
C LEU A 479 22.60 13.48 3.47
N GLY A 480 23.46 12.49 3.69
CA GLY A 480 24.55 12.54 4.66
C GLY A 480 24.15 12.33 6.13
N GLY A 481 22.90 11.92 6.40
CA GLY A 481 22.41 11.64 7.76
C GLY A 481 22.16 12.88 8.62
N ARG A 482 21.84 14.03 8.03
CA ARG A 482 21.65 15.30 8.76
C ARG A 482 20.19 15.54 9.16
N GLU A 483 19.92 15.85 10.41
CA GLU A 483 18.57 16.21 10.89
C GLU A 483 17.99 17.41 10.14
N ALA A 484 18.76 18.48 9.99
CA ALA A 484 18.37 19.70 9.28
C ALA A 484 19.00 19.76 7.88
N LEU A 485 18.17 20.00 6.88
CA LEU A 485 18.54 20.13 5.47
C LEU A 485 18.05 21.47 4.93
N ALA A 486 18.97 22.25 4.36
CA ALA A 486 18.65 23.33 3.45
C ALA A 486 19.80 23.47 2.46
N GLU A 487 19.66 22.85 1.29
CA GLU A 487 20.68 22.79 0.25
C GLU A 487 20.09 23.25 -1.08
N PHE A 488 20.88 24.03 -1.81
CA PHE A 488 20.63 24.43 -3.18
C PHE A 488 21.80 23.96 -4.02
N CYS A 489 21.50 23.28 -5.13
CA CYS A 489 22.42 22.39 -5.84
C CYS A 489 22.89 21.25 -4.92
N MET A 490 22.24 20.09 -5.04
CA MET A 490 22.71 18.85 -4.39
C MET A 490 24.10 18.45 -4.93
N PRO A 491 24.83 17.48 -4.32
CA PRO A 491 26.27 17.31 -4.51
C PRO A 491 26.80 17.24 -5.96
N ASP A 492 26.00 16.74 -6.90
CA ASP A 492 26.35 16.69 -8.33
C ASP A 492 26.45 18.09 -8.97
N GLY A 493 25.83 19.10 -8.37
CA GLY A 493 25.85 20.51 -8.77
C GLY A 493 24.72 20.91 -9.71
N CYS A 494 24.29 22.17 -9.65
CA CYS A 494 23.47 22.77 -10.71
C CYS A 494 24.37 23.24 -11.85
N GLY A 495 23.78 23.57 -12.99
CA GLY A 495 24.44 24.38 -13.99
C GLY A 495 23.61 24.54 -15.25
N ALA A 496 24.11 25.35 -16.17
CA ALA A 496 23.59 25.43 -17.53
C ALA A 496 24.72 25.18 -18.51
N GLY A 497 24.42 24.50 -19.61
CA GLY A 497 25.39 24.16 -20.63
C GLY A 497 24.78 24.13 -22.03
N TYR A 498 25.67 23.99 -22.99
CA TYR A 498 25.30 23.76 -24.38
C TYR A 498 26.25 22.75 -25.01
N ASP A 499 25.76 22.07 -26.04
CA ASP A 499 26.52 21.13 -26.86
C ASP A 499 26.10 21.33 -28.32
N ALA A 500 27.06 21.60 -29.19
CA ALA A 500 26.86 22.02 -30.56
C ALA A 500 27.77 21.27 -31.51
N ASN A 501 27.18 20.40 -32.31
CA ASN A 501 27.80 19.86 -33.52
C ASN A 501 27.35 20.73 -34.70
N ILE A 502 28.26 21.58 -35.17
CA ILE A 502 28.07 22.52 -36.28
C ILE A 502 29.22 22.39 -37.29
N PRO A 503 29.10 22.91 -38.53
CA PRO A 503 30.17 22.80 -39.53
C PRO A 503 31.46 23.46 -39.04
N GLY A 504 32.47 22.65 -38.70
CA GLY A 504 33.72 23.09 -38.08
C GLY A 504 34.01 22.32 -36.80
N PRO A 505 34.61 22.94 -35.76
CA PRO A 505 34.79 22.31 -34.46
C PRO A 505 33.44 22.16 -33.73
N ASN A 506 33.31 21.08 -32.96
CA ASN A 506 32.23 20.95 -32.00
C ASN A 506 32.49 21.87 -30.80
N PHE A 507 31.43 22.47 -30.26
CA PHE A 507 31.52 23.32 -29.07
C PHE A 507 30.63 22.74 -27.98
N SER A 508 31.20 22.40 -26.82
CA SER A 508 30.44 22.10 -25.62
C SER A 508 31.01 22.86 -24.44
N ASP A 509 30.13 23.35 -23.57
CA ASP A 509 30.51 24.05 -22.34
C ASP A 509 29.44 23.85 -21.26
N PHE A 510 29.85 23.88 -20.00
CA PHE A 510 28.98 23.70 -18.85
C PHE A 510 29.40 24.59 -17.68
N PHE A 511 28.56 25.58 -17.38
CA PHE A 511 28.75 26.49 -16.27
C PHE A 511 28.07 25.94 -15.01
N GLY A 512 28.83 25.14 -14.27
CA GLY A 512 28.39 24.51 -13.03
C GLY A 512 28.49 25.41 -11.79
N VAL A 513 27.50 25.32 -10.92
CA VAL A 513 27.50 25.90 -9.56
C VAL A 513 27.62 24.76 -8.54
N ARG A 514 28.68 24.81 -7.72
CA ARG A 514 28.89 23.84 -6.63
C ARG A 514 27.80 23.95 -5.57
N GLY A 515 27.52 22.83 -4.90
CA GLY A 515 26.50 22.74 -3.88
C GLY A 515 26.60 23.77 -2.76
N MET A 516 25.47 24.38 -2.41
CA MET A 516 25.34 25.41 -1.39
C MET A 516 24.48 24.91 -0.23
N ASN A 517 25.11 24.64 0.90
CA ASN A 517 24.40 24.48 2.18
C ASN A 517 23.98 25.87 2.71
N LEU A 518 22.67 26.12 2.72
CA LEU A 518 22.07 27.38 3.16
C LEU A 518 22.09 27.55 4.68
N LEU A 519 22.16 26.46 5.46
CA LEU A 519 22.31 26.53 6.93
C LEU A 519 23.64 27.21 7.30
N LYS A 520 24.71 26.97 6.54
CA LYS A 520 26.00 27.68 6.67
C LYS A 520 25.95 29.17 6.31
N LYS A 521 24.93 29.62 5.59
CA LYS A 521 24.65 31.05 5.37
C LYS A 521 23.76 31.62 6.47
N ALA A 522 22.74 30.88 6.89
CA ALA A 522 21.79 31.28 7.92
C ALA A 522 22.43 31.40 9.31
N PHE A 523 23.36 30.50 9.66
CA PHE A 523 24.03 30.43 10.95
C PHE A 523 25.55 30.61 10.82
N SER A 524 26.19 30.99 11.92
CA SER A 524 27.64 31.13 12.07
C SER A 524 28.26 29.99 12.88
N GLY A 525 27.44 29.13 13.50
CA GLY A 525 27.86 27.98 14.30
C GLY A 525 26.71 27.37 15.09
N GLY A 526 27.03 26.39 15.95
CA GLY A 526 26.06 25.52 16.63
C GLY A 526 25.66 24.31 15.76
N PRO A 527 24.93 23.32 16.32
CA PRO A 527 24.59 22.07 15.62
C PRO A 527 24.00 22.28 14.22
N ILE A 528 23.04 23.19 14.06
CA ILE A 528 22.33 23.38 12.78
C ILE A 528 23.23 23.89 11.65
N TYR A 529 24.38 24.50 11.96
CA TYR A 529 25.37 24.89 10.95
C TYR A 529 25.97 23.66 10.21
N HIS A 530 26.01 22.51 10.88
CA HIS A 530 26.42 21.22 10.31
C HIS A 530 25.24 20.41 9.77
N GLY A 531 24.01 20.90 9.93
CA GLY A 531 22.78 20.16 9.67
C GLY A 531 22.36 19.26 10.83
N GLN A 532 22.93 19.43 12.02
CA GLN A 532 22.57 18.65 13.21
C GLN A 532 21.55 19.41 14.05
N VAL A 533 20.67 18.70 14.75
CA VAL A 533 19.66 19.33 15.63
C VAL A 533 19.92 19.05 17.11
N ASN A 534 20.41 17.86 17.45
CA ASN A 534 20.49 17.34 18.83
C ASN A 534 19.18 17.62 19.60
N PRO A 535 18.06 16.97 19.19
CA PRO A 535 16.73 17.28 19.69
C PRO A 535 16.62 17.07 21.20
N PRO A 536 16.15 18.08 21.96
CA PRO A 536 16.00 17.97 23.42
C PRO A 536 14.89 16.98 23.81
N ASP A 537 14.98 16.39 25.00
CA ASP A 537 13.85 15.69 25.58
C ASP A 537 12.78 16.66 26.16
N VAL A 538 11.62 16.12 26.54
CA VAL A 538 10.46 16.81 27.09
C VAL A 538 10.82 17.50 28.40
N GLY A 539 10.78 18.84 28.38
CA GLY A 539 11.20 19.71 29.48
C GLY A 539 12.63 20.22 29.36
N GLU A 540 13.43 19.72 28.42
CA GLU A 540 14.79 20.17 28.16
C GLU A 540 14.84 21.29 27.11
N THR A 541 15.99 21.96 26.99
CA THR A 541 16.20 23.01 25.98
C THR A 541 17.65 23.02 25.52
N ASN A 542 17.87 22.74 24.24
CA ASN A 542 19.19 22.63 23.62
C ASN A 542 19.47 23.85 22.72
N LEU A 543 20.76 24.18 22.57
CA LEU A 543 21.22 25.17 21.61
C LEU A 543 21.15 24.57 20.20
N LEU A 544 20.30 25.13 19.33
CA LEU A 544 20.17 24.70 17.95
C LEU A 544 21.19 25.41 17.04
N GLY A 545 21.35 26.73 17.21
CA GLY A 545 22.25 27.51 16.35
C GLY A 545 22.57 28.91 16.86
N VAL A 546 23.65 29.48 16.33
CA VAL A 546 24.07 30.87 16.61
C VAL A 546 24.35 31.59 15.30
N LYS A 547 23.82 32.79 15.12
CA LYS A 547 24.12 33.68 14.00
C LYS A 547 24.76 34.96 14.51
N LYS A 548 26.05 35.15 14.20
CA LYS A 548 26.77 36.40 14.42
C LYS A 548 26.55 37.31 13.21
N ILE A 549 26.17 38.56 13.47
CA ILE A 549 25.98 39.58 12.45
C ILE A 549 27.26 40.41 12.38
N ASN A 550 27.90 40.47 11.21
CA ASN A 550 29.12 41.23 10.98
C ASN A 550 28.78 42.72 10.77
N PHE A 551 28.27 43.34 11.82
CA PHE A 551 27.89 44.75 11.88
C PHE A 551 28.22 45.24 13.28
N ASP A 552 29.09 46.24 13.40
CA ASP A 552 29.41 46.82 14.71
C ASP A 552 28.33 47.81 15.15
N LEU A 553 27.67 47.53 16.28
CA LEU A 553 26.67 48.41 16.88
C LEU A 553 27.25 49.76 17.32
N LEU A 554 28.58 49.85 17.49
CA LEU A 554 29.27 51.09 17.80
C LEU A 554 29.66 51.89 16.54
N PHE A 555 29.36 51.38 15.33
CA PHE A 555 29.71 52.01 14.04
C PHE A 555 31.20 52.39 13.91
N GLY A 556 32.10 51.64 14.56
CA GLY A 556 33.54 51.91 14.60
C GLY A 556 33.95 53.07 15.51
N SER A 557 33.05 53.64 16.31
CA SER A 557 33.34 54.81 17.18
C SER A 557 34.40 54.57 18.25
N LEU A 558 34.70 53.30 18.58
CA LEU A 558 35.77 52.91 19.50
C LEU A 558 36.98 52.27 18.80
N ASN A 559 37.16 52.49 17.48
CA ASN A 559 38.30 51.97 16.72
C ASN A 559 39.40 53.02 16.57
N PHE A 560 40.46 52.92 17.39
CA PHE A 560 41.58 53.86 17.50
C PHE A 560 42.82 53.35 16.76
N ALA A 561 42.65 52.97 15.48
CA ALA A 561 43.66 52.40 14.58
C ALA A 561 44.34 51.13 15.11
N ALA A 562 45.26 51.25 16.07
CA ALA A 562 46.05 50.15 16.61
C ALA A 562 45.35 49.37 17.74
N PHE A 563 44.20 49.84 18.22
CA PHE A 563 43.35 49.13 19.18
C PHE A 563 41.91 49.61 19.07
N GLY A 564 40.97 48.80 19.55
CA GLY A 564 39.57 49.21 19.59
C GLY A 564 38.62 48.21 20.23
N ALA A 565 37.34 48.54 20.15
CA ALA A 565 36.25 47.73 20.66
C ALA A 565 35.12 47.65 19.63
N GLU A 566 34.65 46.43 19.35
CA GLU A 566 33.50 46.14 18.48
C GLU A 566 32.42 45.45 19.31
N VAL A 567 31.15 45.79 19.07
CA VAL A 567 30.00 45.12 19.69
C VAL A 567 29.12 44.54 18.59
N LEU A 568 29.26 43.23 18.37
CA LEU A 568 28.65 42.54 17.24
C LEU A 568 27.32 41.88 17.69
N PRO A 569 26.18 42.12 17.00
CA PRO A 569 24.92 41.46 17.33
C PRO A 569 25.04 39.95 17.14
N VAL A 570 24.47 39.20 18.07
CA VAL A 570 24.39 37.75 18.00
C VAL A 570 22.96 37.31 18.27
N LEU A 571 22.45 36.47 17.38
CA LEU A 571 21.19 35.75 17.56
C LEU A 571 21.50 34.31 18.00
N ARG A 572 20.80 33.83 19.01
CA ARG A 572 20.84 32.44 19.47
C ARG A 572 19.48 31.80 19.27
N LEU A 573 19.45 30.69 18.56
CA LEU A 573 18.27 29.85 18.39
C LEU A 573 18.41 28.65 19.34
N ASP A 574 17.53 28.59 20.34
CA ASP A 574 17.32 27.41 21.16
C ASP A 574 16.10 26.62 20.65
N MET A 575 16.08 25.32 20.95
CA MET A 575 14.95 24.41 20.74
C MET A 575 14.56 23.81 22.08
N GLY A 576 13.26 23.76 22.40
CA GLY A 576 12.75 23.19 23.65
C GLY A 576 11.80 22.02 23.40
N GLY A 577 12.00 20.89 24.08
CA GLY A 577 11.17 19.69 23.90
C GLY A 577 9.86 19.80 24.68
N LEU A 578 8.71 19.68 24.01
CA LEU A 578 7.39 19.89 24.63
C LEU A 578 6.62 18.59 24.88
N SER A 579 6.57 17.69 23.91
CA SER A 579 5.91 16.38 24.08
C SER A 579 6.33 15.36 23.04
N LYS A 580 6.20 14.07 23.37
CA LYS A 580 6.38 12.92 22.46
C LYS A 580 5.13 12.06 22.53
N GLN A 581 4.72 11.46 21.41
CA GLN A 581 3.58 10.56 21.35
C GLN A 581 3.87 9.37 20.42
N ILE A 582 3.32 8.22 20.73
CA ILE A 582 3.24 7.05 19.83
C ILE A 582 1.98 6.26 20.14
N HIS A 583 1.44 5.59 19.13
CA HIS A 583 0.21 4.80 19.24
C HIS A 583 0.56 3.32 19.28
N ALA A 584 -0.19 2.53 20.06
CA ALA A 584 -0.15 1.08 20.07
C ALA A 584 -1.48 0.52 19.58
N ASN A 585 -1.44 -0.49 18.72
CA ASN A 585 -2.59 -1.28 18.32
C ASN A 585 -2.31 -2.76 18.62
N PHE A 586 -3.34 -3.43 19.14
CA PHE A 586 -3.32 -4.83 19.55
C PHE A 586 -4.31 -5.69 18.73
N GLU A 587 -5.06 -5.06 17.81
CA GLU A 587 -5.94 -5.70 16.83
C GLU A 587 -5.23 -5.67 15.45
N GLU A 588 -5.50 -6.63 14.55
CA GLU A 588 -4.72 -6.89 13.31
C GLU A 588 -4.61 -5.73 12.27
N THR A 589 -5.23 -4.58 12.52
CA THR A 589 -5.29 -3.42 11.63
C THR A 589 -4.01 -2.59 11.62
N ARG A 590 -3.24 -2.66 10.52
CA ARG A 590 -2.03 -1.82 10.34
C ARG A 590 -2.38 -0.33 10.38
N CYS A 591 -1.79 0.40 11.33
CA CYS A 591 -1.79 1.87 11.46
C CYS A 591 -3.14 2.61 11.61
N ASN A 592 -4.29 1.98 11.35
CA ASN A 592 -5.61 2.59 11.38
C ASN A 592 -6.60 1.73 12.20
N SER A 593 -6.51 1.80 13.53
CA SER A 593 -7.55 1.31 14.46
C SER A 593 -8.09 2.44 15.31
N ASP A 594 -9.41 2.49 15.47
CA ASP A 594 -10.09 3.36 16.43
C ASP A 594 -9.76 2.97 17.89
N ARG A 595 -9.34 1.72 18.14
CA ARG A 595 -8.95 1.19 19.45
C ARG A 595 -7.45 1.33 19.72
N GLN A 596 -6.86 2.45 19.31
CA GLN A 596 -5.45 2.75 19.54
C GLN A 596 -5.16 3.24 20.98
N MET A 597 -4.19 2.61 21.63
CA MET A 597 -3.67 3.06 22.91
C MET A 597 -2.56 4.10 22.69
N THR A 598 -2.79 5.34 23.12
CA THR A 598 -1.80 6.42 22.96
C THR A 598 -0.82 6.47 24.13
N PHE A 599 0.48 6.30 23.88
CA PHE A 599 1.58 6.54 24.83
C PHE A 599 2.11 7.96 24.67
N ARG A 600 2.44 8.62 25.78
CA ARG A 600 3.04 9.98 25.79
C ARG A 600 4.32 10.01 26.64
N PRO A 601 5.38 9.29 26.24
CA PRO A 601 6.60 9.18 27.04
C PRO A 601 7.27 10.55 27.24
N GLY A 602 7.70 10.82 28.46
CA GLY A 602 8.30 12.09 28.91
C GLY A 602 8.40 12.14 30.44
N ALA A 603 9.02 13.20 30.97
CA ALA A 603 9.25 13.38 32.41
C ALA A 603 7.93 13.39 33.21
N GLY A 604 7.65 12.31 33.95
CA GLY A 604 6.43 12.13 34.76
C GLY A 604 5.26 11.41 34.10
N SER A 605 5.38 10.96 32.86
CA SER A 605 4.31 10.25 32.13
C SER A 605 4.16 8.76 32.52
N ARG A 606 2.96 8.19 32.35
CA ARG A 606 2.76 6.73 32.35
C ARG A 606 3.35 6.11 31.06
N GLN A 607 4.64 5.75 31.12
CA GLN A 607 5.35 4.98 30.10
C GLN A 607 4.80 3.55 29.96
N THR A 608 4.20 3.01 31.02
CA THR A 608 3.63 1.65 31.09
C THR A 608 2.11 1.73 31.06
N LYS A 609 1.47 0.81 30.32
CA LYS A 609 0.02 0.61 30.29
C LYS A 609 -0.32 -0.86 30.16
N ASP A 610 -1.45 -1.26 30.75
CA ASP A 610 -1.99 -2.61 30.63
C ASP A 610 -2.64 -2.82 29.26
N PHE A 611 -2.52 -4.00 28.68
CA PHE A 611 -3.10 -4.36 27.38
C PHE A 611 -3.86 -5.69 27.44
N VAL A 612 -4.71 -5.90 26.44
CA VAL A 612 -5.39 -7.17 26.15
C VAL A 612 -5.27 -7.45 24.65
N ILE A 613 -4.78 -8.62 24.27
CA ILE A 613 -4.70 -9.11 22.87
C ILE A 613 -5.64 -10.31 22.74
N GLN A 614 -6.48 -10.32 21.72
CA GLN A 614 -7.49 -11.37 21.47
C GLN A 614 -7.08 -12.32 20.32
N GLU A 615 -5.77 -12.55 20.15
CA GLU A 615 -5.19 -13.39 19.09
C GLU A 615 -3.96 -14.16 19.59
N ASP A 616 -3.85 -15.42 19.15
CA ASP A 616 -2.71 -16.33 19.38
C ASP A 616 -1.35 -15.74 18.94
N ARG A 617 -1.38 -14.78 18.00
CA ARG A 617 -0.19 -14.18 17.38
C ARG A 617 0.60 -13.26 18.30
N ARG A 618 -0.02 -12.72 19.37
CA ARG A 618 0.65 -11.92 20.42
C ARG A 618 1.49 -10.74 19.89
N ILE A 619 0.98 -9.97 18.92
CA ILE A 619 1.70 -8.82 18.33
C ILE A 619 1.10 -7.49 18.82
N ALA A 620 1.96 -6.57 19.28
CA ALA A 620 1.64 -5.16 19.46
C ALA A 620 2.31 -4.33 18.36
N TYR A 621 1.52 -3.55 17.62
CA TYR A 621 2.03 -2.61 16.62
C TYR A 621 2.21 -1.24 17.28
N LEU A 622 3.43 -0.73 17.31
CA LEU A 622 3.76 0.62 17.82
C LEU A 622 4.00 1.55 16.62
N PHE A 623 3.19 2.58 16.41
CA PHE A 623 3.14 3.32 15.14
C PHE A 623 2.79 4.81 15.31
N LYS A 624 2.96 5.58 14.23
CA LYS A 624 2.72 7.04 14.16
C LYS A 624 3.41 7.78 15.32
N PRO A 625 4.76 7.76 15.41
CA PRO A 625 5.48 8.63 16.33
C PRO A 625 5.19 10.11 15.98
N SER A 626 5.10 10.95 17.00
CA SER A 626 5.15 12.41 16.84
C SER A 626 5.95 13.08 17.95
N TYR A 627 6.62 14.16 17.58
CA TYR A 627 7.50 14.95 18.42
C TYR A 627 7.10 16.43 18.33
N LYS A 628 6.93 17.10 19.47
CA LYS A 628 6.60 18.54 19.54
C LYS A 628 7.66 19.33 20.26
N PHE A 629 7.97 20.50 19.73
CA PHE A 629 8.98 21.42 20.27
C PHE A 629 8.58 22.89 20.07
N ASP A 630 9.23 23.79 20.81
CA ASP A 630 9.28 25.21 20.51
C ASP A 630 10.68 25.63 20.04
N LEU A 631 10.75 26.79 19.39
CA LEU A 631 11.99 27.47 19.04
C LEU A 631 12.03 28.83 19.74
N LYS A 632 13.17 29.18 20.32
CA LYS A 632 13.36 30.45 21.06
C LYS A 632 14.55 31.20 20.48
N LEU A 633 14.28 32.32 19.80
CA LEU A 633 15.27 33.23 19.27
C LEU A 633 15.60 34.30 20.31
N ARG A 634 16.78 34.20 20.93
CA ARG A 634 17.32 35.19 21.86
C ARG A 634 18.21 36.19 21.13
N VAL A 635 18.06 37.46 21.45
CA VAL A 635 18.95 38.52 20.95
C VAL A 635 20.05 38.78 21.99
N GLY A 636 21.27 39.01 21.52
CA GLY A 636 22.41 39.34 22.36
C GLY A 636 23.48 40.12 21.60
N ALA A 637 24.57 40.37 22.30
CA ALA A 637 25.76 41.05 21.80
C ALA A 637 27.02 40.29 22.20
N GLU A 638 28.00 40.25 21.30
CA GLU A 638 29.34 39.74 21.54
C GLU A 638 30.31 40.93 21.50
N PRO A 639 30.68 41.51 22.66
CA PRO A 639 31.71 42.52 22.71
C PRO A 639 33.08 41.87 22.46
N SER A 640 33.93 42.52 21.67
CA SER A 640 35.33 42.13 21.52
C SER A 640 36.23 43.35 21.58
N LEU A 641 37.35 43.21 22.27
CA LEU A 641 38.44 44.17 22.24
C LEU A 641 39.51 43.64 21.29
N PHE A 642 40.16 44.52 20.54
CA PHE A 642 41.29 44.15 19.71
C PHE A 642 42.43 45.14 19.85
N VAL A 643 43.63 44.65 19.59
CA VAL A 643 44.87 45.40 19.38
C VAL A 643 45.49 44.85 18.10
N ASP A 644 45.93 45.71 17.20
CA ASP A 644 46.59 45.34 15.96
C ASP A 644 47.64 46.40 15.59
N PHE A 645 48.91 46.09 15.79
CA PHE A 645 50.03 46.96 15.42
C PHE A 645 50.58 46.63 14.02
N GLY A 646 49.86 45.88 13.18
CA GLY A 646 50.24 45.48 11.83
C GLY A 646 51.31 44.38 11.73
N VAL A 647 52.17 44.26 12.74
CA VAL A 647 53.16 43.16 12.90
C VAL A 647 52.73 42.11 13.94
N TRP A 648 51.84 42.49 14.84
CA TRP A 648 51.25 41.63 15.86
C TRP A 648 49.88 42.20 16.24
N GLY A 649 48.91 41.31 16.39
CA GLY A 649 47.58 41.67 16.87
C GLY A 649 46.97 40.56 17.73
N HIS A 650 46.02 40.95 18.57
CA HIS A 650 45.26 40.05 19.43
C HIS A 650 43.82 40.55 19.57
N ARG A 651 42.87 39.62 19.68
CA ARG A 651 41.45 39.93 19.87
C ARG A 651 40.92 39.16 21.08
N TRP A 652 40.52 39.88 22.11
CA TRP A 652 39.84 39.35 23.28
C TRP A 652 38.33 39.35 23.03
N ASN A 653 37.73 38.17 22.88
CA ASN A 653 36.28 38.04 22.87
C ASN A 653 35.78 38.07 24.31
N ILE A 654 34.96 39.07 24.66
CA ILE A 654 34.33 39.17 25.97
C ILE A 654 33.11 38.23 26.00
N ALA A 655 32.72 37.76 27.19
CA ALA A 655 31.55 36.91 27.36
C ALA A 655 30.29 37.53 26.71
N ARG A 656 29.53 36.72 25.97
CA ARG A 656 28.30 37.15 25.29
C ARG A 656 27.27 37.63 26.30
N LEU A 657 26.69 38.79 26.00
CA LEU A 657 25.58 39.36 26.74
C LEU A 657 24.27 38.95 26.04
N TRP A 658 23.36 38.32 26.78
CA TRP A 658 22.02 37.99 26.28
C TRP A 658 21.02 38.98 26.85
N PHE A 659 20.20 39.57 25.98
CA PHE A 659 19.17 40.49 26.41
C PHE A 659 17.93 39.73 26.95
N PRO A 660 17.11 40.33 27.82
CA PRO A 660 15.92 39.68 28.38
C PRO A 660 14.76 39.50 27.38
N TRP A 661 14.91 39.98 26.15
CA TRP A 661 13.90 39.94 25.09
C TRP A 661 14.30 38.97 23.96
N GLY A 662 13.29 38.34 23.37
CA GLY A 662 13.42 37.34 22.31
C GLY A 662 12.07 37.00 21.69
N ILE A 663 12.08 36.14 20.69
CA ILE A 663 10.89 35.69 19.96
C ILE A 663 10.77 34.17 20.14
N ASN A 664 9.59 33.70 20.56
CA ASN A 664 9.26 32.29 20.61
C ASN A 664 8.41 31.93 19.38
N SER A 665 8.63 30.76 18.79
CA SER A 665 7.70 30.19 17.81
C SER A 665 6.40 29.74 18.52
N PRO A 666 5.31 29.51 17.78
CA PRO A 666 4.29 28.58 18.24
C PRO A 666 4.87 27.16 18.40
N ASP A 667 4.16 26.29 19.10
CA ASP A 667 4.46 24.85 19.17
C ASP A 667 4.49 24.25 17.75
N ILE A 668 5.62 23.63 17.40
CA ILE A 668 5.80 22.91 16.14
C ILE A 668 5.64 21.42 16.43
N ALA A 669 4.79 20.74 15.66
CA ALA A 669 4.61 19.30 15.72
C ALA A 669 5.13 18.63 14.45
N LEU A 670 5.91 17.58 14.61
CA LEU A 670 6.39 16.72 13.53
C LEU A 670 5.85 15.31 13.77
N ASP A 671 5.04 14.83 12.85
CA ASP A 671 4.57 13.44 12.81
C ASP A 671 5.61 12.54 12.10
N HIS A 672 5.29 11.25 11.88
CA HIS A 672 6.17 10.32 11.19
C HIS A 672 6.67 10.85 9.83
N HIS A 673 7.93 10.56 9.49
CA HIS A 673 8.53 10.96 8.22
C HIS A 673 8.09 10.05 7.08
N ARG A 674 7.62 10.64 5.97
CA ARG A 674 7.10 9.90 4.81
C ARG A 674 8.22 9.12 4.11
N GLY A 675 8.00 7.82 3.95
CA GLY A 675 8.98 6.92 3.32
C GLY A 675 9.94 6.28 4.32
N THR A 676 9.71 6.43 5.62
CA THR A 676 10.41 5.70 6.68
C THR A 676 9.49 4.69 7.36
N ASN A 677 10.06 3.81 8.19
CA ASN A 677 9.33 2.85 9.01
C ASN A 677 8.29 3.56 9.88
N CYS A 678 7.01 3.30 9.61
CA CYS A 678 5.88 3.91 10.33
C CYS A 678 5.79 3.49 11.82
N GLY A 679 6.59 2.50 12.25
CA GLY A 679 6.46 1.84 13.54
C GLY A 679 7.27 0.55 13.69
N LEU A 680 7.09 -0.12 14.83
CA LEU A 680 7.70 -1.40 15.23
C LEU A 680 6.61 -2.47 15.44
N ARG A 681 6.87 -3.70 14.97
CA ARG A 681 6.04 -4.89 15.24
C ARG A 681 6.63 -5.64 16.43
N PHE A 682 6.15 -5.34 17.63
CA PHE A 682 6.65 -5.91 18.87
C PHE A 682 5.93 -7.22 19.21
N GLN A 683 6.68 -8.32 19.35
CA GLN A 683 6.13 -9.59 19.84
C GLN A 683 6.07 -9.60 21.36
N VAL A 684 4.94 -10.06 21.91
CA VAL A 684 4.63 -10.07 23.33
C VAL A 684 4.66 -11.52 23.84
N THR A 685 5.74 -11.96 24.46
CA THR A 685 5.87 -13.36 24.90
C THR A 685 5.59 -13.53 26.39
N THR A 686 5.00 -14.67 26.75
CA THR A 686 4.71 -15.04 28.14
C THR A 686 6.00 -15.18 28.93
N GLN A 687 6.20 -14.34 29.96
CA GLN A 687 7.30 -14.51 30.90
C GLN A 687 6.99 -15.71 31.81
N ARG A 688 7.85 -16.74 31.78
CA ARG A 688 8.01 -17.61 32.94
C ARG A 688 8.88 -16.86 33.96
N ASN A 689 8.47 -16.92 35.23
CA ASN A 689 9.38 -16.71 36.36
C ASN A 689 10.38 -17.87 36.44
#